data_AF-A0A0M8VJI3-F1
#
_entry.id   AF-A0A0M8VJI3-F1
#
_cell.length_a   1.000
_cell.length_b   1.000
_cell.length_c   1.000
_cell.angle_alpha   90.00
_cell.angle_beta   90.00
_cell.angle_gamma   90.00
#
_symmetry.space_group_name_H-M   'P 1'
#
loop_
_entity.id
_entity.type
_entity.pdbx_description
1 polymer ?
#
loop_
_entity_poly.entity_id
_entity_poly.type
_entity_poly.pdbx_seq_one_letter_code
_entity_poly.pdbx_strand_id
1 'polypeptide(L)'
;MPGTTWNVWRHTLVRSAGFPADGVAAFCAPELARTVDRYLEDADEAARVDTAFADAMTRLGRAVHDVCADPLFRQAVTWQNPGALSSVAGVLRDGPAARRNERRRRREEIVAKYWQRYCTKNDTIGFFGPMCWSTVDNGGPRLEVRHGPALVRDTAVHFEWWALDALAAHLATDERLRPWLPVARQPQLRLDGRRLVWPNRPPQDLPAGAAELVARCDGRRRAGELAAGLTAAGTFRRPADVYAQLDELAAAGILRLGFDLPMDLGAERLLREQLDGIGDAEAREWALATMDRLCDARDAVAAADGPDELANSMAVLEDTFTRITGQDARRRPGETYAGRTLCHLDSVRDLDVTVGGDVLARLAGLAPLLQSARWLSAGIAAAYTAALTELYRELAADAGGAEVPLRELWFMAQALVFGDERPADPVVADFLRRWTAVLGLEDVGPGTAELRFTAEELGARAAEAFPADRPGWSEARVHSPDVHLCATDAEALARGDYTLVLGELHIASAAFDTQFFALGHPAPQVLREALAADLPDSRVRLLLPHDWPRHCSRNAYWMNGPHDVELGFVPAPGADPDRLVPVTALTVTDTPDGLVARAEDGRQWPILEVFANMLGLQAFDTWKLAGADGHTPRITVDDLVLVRRTWRSTIGAGGLADVTGEQQRFVAARRWRRAEDMPEQVYVRVATDIKPQFVDFTSPVYVRLLCTMLRGARAKGGDDVEVIVTEALPTAEHAWLADGQGRRYSSELRLQIIDPEPPGRP
;
A
#
# COMPACT_ATOMS: atom_id res chain seq x y z
N MET A 1 19.64 -14.89 -9.18
CA MET A 1 19.35 -16.04 -8.32
C MET A 1 20.16 -17.20 -8.86
N PRO A 2 20.73 -18.07 -8.02
CA PRO A 2 21.48 -19.22 -8.48
C PRO A 2 20.68 -20.04 -9.51
N GLY A 3 21.30 -20.41 -10.63
CA GLY A 3 20.66 -21.21 -11.68
C GLY A 3 19.67 -20.46 -12.59
N THR A 4 19.51 -19.15 -12.45
CA THR A 4 18.60 -18.34 -13.29
C THR A 4 19.27 -17.05 -13.77
N THR A 5 18.64 -16.35 -14.72
CA THR A 5 19.10 -15.05 -15.23
C THR A 5 18.58 -13.85 -14.43
N TRP A 6 17.63 -14.07 -13.51
CA TRP A 6 16.98 -13.04 -12.71
C TRP A 6 17.87 -12.50 -11.60
N ASN A 7 17.92 -11.19 -11.41
CA ASN A 7 18.80 -10.56 -10.42
C ASN A 7 18.02 -10.14 -9.17
N VAL A 8 18.58 -10.38 -7.97
CA VAL A 8 17.98 -9.90 -6.70
C VAL A 8 18.82 -8.72 -6.21
N TRP A 9 18.16 -7.66 -5.76
CA TRP A 9 18.83 -6.53 -5.14
C TRP A 9 19.65 -6.96 -3.91
N ARG A 10 20.73 -6.23 -3.63
CA ARG A 10 21.57 -6.46 -2.45
C ARG A 10 20.88 -6.11 -1.13
N HIS A 11 19.80 -5.36 -1.19
CA HIS A 11 19.02 -4.92 -0.05
C HIS A 11 17.63 -5.55 -0.12
N THR A 12 17.19 -6.10 1.00
CA THR A 12 15.86 -6.67 1.21
C THR A 12 15.27 -6.07 2.49
N LEU A 13 13.98 -6.32 2.74
CA LEU A 13 13.31 -5.75 3.91
C LEU A 13 12.56 -6.85 4.67
N VAL A 14 12.89 -7.03 5.94
CA VAL A 14 12.14 -7.87 6.87
C VAL A 14 10.96 -7.05 7.39
N ARG A 15 9.75 -7.57 7.25
CA ARG A 15 8.53 -7.02 7.89
C ARG A 15 8.01 -8.04 8.88
N SER A 16 7.48 -7.57 10.00
CA SER A 16 6.97 -8.48 11.02
C SER A 16 5.78 -7.92 11.76
N ALA A 17 4.98 -8.81 12.33
CA ALA A 17 4.06 -8.48 13.40
C ALA A 17 4.85 -7.91 14.61
N GLY A 18 4.23 -7.00 15.38
CA GLY A 18 4.83 -6.49 16.61
C GLY A 18 4.30 -7.14 17.90
N PHE A 19 3.42 -8.13 17.80
CA PHE A 19 3.04 -8.99 18.91
C PHE A 19 3.37 -10.46 18.59
N PRO A 20 3.66 -11.28 19.61
CA PRO A 20 4.03 -12.69 19.41
C PRO A 20 2.97 -13.46 18.60
N ALA A 21 3.43 -14.29 17.66
CA ALA A 21 2.56 -15.02 16.74
C ALA A 21 1.62 -16.00 17.46
N ASP A 22 2.08 -16.59 18.55
CA ASP A 22 1.29 -17.49 19.41
C ASP A 22 0.22 -16.77 20.24
N GLY A 23 0.24 -15.43 20.27
CA GLY A 23 -0.77 -14.61 20.93
C GLY A 23 -2.19 -14.95 20.46
N VAL A 24 -2.39 -15.33 19.19
CA VAL A 24 -3.72 -15.72 18.70
C VAL A 24 -4.31 -16.95 19.38
N ALA A 25 -3.47 -17.83 19.93
CA ALA A 25 -3.90 -19.02 20.65
C ALA A 25 -4.60 -18.69 21.98
N ALA A 26 -4.43 -17.47 22.51
CA ALA A 26 -5.05 -17.03 23.76
C ALA A 26 -6.59 -17.09 23.73
N PHE A 27 -7.20 -17.03 22.54
CA PHE A 27 -8.65 -17.09 22.37
C PHE A 27 -9.15 -18.45 21.86
N CYS A 28 -8.28 -19.45 21.74
CA CYS A 28 -8.61 -20.77 21.24
C CYS A 28 -9.18 -21.66 22.36
N ALA A 29 -10.06 -22.59 21.99
CA ALA A 29 -10.65 -23.57 22.90
C ALA A 29 -10.61 -24.98 22.30
N PRO A 30 -9.42 -25.62 22.20
CA PRO A 30 -9.27 -26.94 21.59
C PRO A 30 -10.17 -28.03 22.20
N GLU A 31 -10.40 -28.02 23.52
CA GLU A 31 -11.32 -28.96 24.17
C GLU A 31 -12.77 -28.82 23.71
N LEU A 32 -13.22 -27.58 23.49
CA LEU A 32 -14.55 -27.31 22.97
C LEU A 32 -14.63 -27.81 21.52
N ALA A 33 -13.61 -27.53 20.70
CA ALA A 33 -13.55 -28.03 19.33
C ALA A 33 -13.65 -29.56 19.28
N ARG A 34 -12.83 -30.28 20.06
CA ARG A 34 -12.88 -31.75 20.17
C ARG A 34 -14.23 -32.27 20.66
N THR A 35 -14.87 -31.57 21.59
CA THR A 35 -16.19 -31.96 22.11
C THR A 35 -17.28 -31.78 21.05
N VAL A 36 -17.24 -30.68 20.30
CA VAL A 36 -18.18 -30.45 19.19
C VAL A 36 -17.93 -31.42 18.04
N ASP A 37 -16.67 -31.73 17.74
CA ASP A 37 -16.34 -32.68 16.67
C ASP A 37 -16.87 -34.09 16.98
N ARG A 38 -16.79 -34.54 18.24
CA ARG A 38 -17.46 -35.77 18.70
C ARG A 38 -18.98 -35.67 18.60
N TYR A 39 -19.56 -34.54 18.99
CA TYR A 39 -21.00 -34.32 18.86
C TYR A 39 -21.50 -34.36 17.40
N LEU A 40 -20.67 -33.93 16.44
CA LEU A 40 -20.99 -34.01 15.02
C LEU A 40 -20.95 -35.45 14.48
N GLU A 41 -20.27 -36.37 15.18
CA GLU A 41 -20.25 -37.81 14.88
C GLU A 41 -21.34 -38.57 15.65
N ASP A 42 -21.61 -38.16 16.90
CA ASP A 42 -22.56 -38.79 17.82
C ASP A 42 -23.40 -37.72 18.56
N ALA A 43 -24.69 -37.67 18.24
CA ALA A 43 -25.62 -36.66 18.76
C ALA A 43 -25.87 -36.75 20.28
N ASP A 44 -25.54 -37.88 20.93
CA ASP A 44 -25.76 -38.09 22.37
C ASP A 44 -24.83 -37.25 23.26
N GLU A 45 -23.81 -36.59 22.68
CA GLU A 45 -22.86 -35.73 23.38
C GLU A 45 -23.37 -34.29 23.63
N ALA A 46 -24.60 -33.95 23.23
CA ALA A 46 -25.14 -32.57 23.26
C ALA A 46 -24.96 -31.84 24.62
N ALA A 47 -25.28 -32.50 25.74
CA ALA A 47 -25.17 -31.90 27.07
C ALA A 47 -23.71 -31.56 27.47
N ARG A 48 -22.73 -32.28 26.91
CA ARG A 48 -21.30 -32.00 27.13
C ARG A 48 -20.85 -30.78 26.33
N VAL A 49 -21.47 -30.51 25.18
CA VAL A 49 -21.20 -29.29 24.39
C VAL A 49 -21.59 -28.05 25.17
N ASP A 50 -22.77 -28.03 25.81
CA ASP A 50 -23.24 -26.88 26.59
C ASP A 50 -22.25 -26.52 27.72
N THR A 51 -21.80 -27.55 28.45
CA THR A 51 -20.83 -27.39 29.54
C THR A 51 -19.48 -26.90 29.02
N ALA A 52 -18.93 -27.58 28.00
CA ALA A 52 -17.64 -27.21 27.40
C ALA A 52 -17.66 -25.79 26.81
N PHE A 53 -18.80 -25.38 26.23
CA PHE A 53 -18.98 -24.05 25.68
C PHE A 53 -18.98 -22.99 26.79
N ALA A 54 -19.75 -23.18 27.86
CA ALA A 54 -19.76 -22.26 29.00
C ALA A 54 -18.37 -22.06 29.63
N ASP A 55 -17.60 -23.15 29.77
CA ASP A 55 -16.23 -23.12 30.27
C ASP A 55 -15.29 -22.35 29.32
N ALA A 56 -15.39 -22.61 28.01
CA ALA A 56 -14.62 -21.89 26.99
C ALA A 56 -14.93 -20.38 27.01
N MET A 57 -16.19 -20.00 27.21
CA MET A 57 -16.58 -18.60 27.29
C MET A 57 -16.06 -17.89 28.54
N THR A 58 -15.97 -18.60 29.66
CA THR A 58 -15.35 -18.09 30.89
C THR A 58 -13.86 -17.85 30.70
N ARG A 59 -13.14 -18.79 30.07
CA ARG A 59 -11.71 -18.62 29.74
C ARG A 59 -11.48 -17.48 28.76
N LEU A 60 -12.29 -17.39 27.70
CA LEU A 60 -12.23 -16.28 26.74
C LEU A 60 -12.44 -14.92 27.42
N GLY A 61 -13.36 -14.83 28.39
CA GLY A 61 -13.59 -13.61 29.15
C GLY A 61 -12.36 -13.12 29.93
N ARG A 62 -11.55 -14.04 30.47
CA ARG A 62 -10.27 -13.75 31.13
C ARG A 62 -9.21 -13.36 30.11
N ALA A 63 -9.02 -14.15 29.05
CA ALA A 63 -8.01 -13.88 28.03
C ALA A 63 -8.21 -12.50 27.36
N VAL A 64 -9.46 -12.14 27.02
CA VAL A 64 -9.76 -10.81 26.45
C VAL A 64 -9.47 -9.69 27.45
N HIS A 65 -9.73 -9.90 28.73
CA HIS A 65 -9.38 -8.94 29.77
C HIS A 65 -7.86 -8.77 29.91
N ASP A 66 -7.10 -9.86 29.89
CA ASP A 66 -5.64 -9.83 30.02
C ASP A 66 -5.00 -9.12 28.82
N VAL A 67 -5.48 -9.36 27.60
CA VAL A 67 -5.07 -8.60 26.39
C VAL A 67 -5.42 -7.11 26.54
N CYS A 68 -6.58 -6.77 27.08
CA CYS A 68 -6.93 -5.35 27.32
C CYS A 68 -6.05 -4.70 28.40
N ALA A 69 -5.52 -5.48 29.35
CA ALA A 69 -4.68 -4.99 30.43
C ALA A 69 -3.25 -4.69 29.95
N ASP A 70 -2.80 -5.40 28.91
CA ASP A 70 -1.50 -5.18 28.28
C ASP A 70 -1.36 -3.71 27.83
N PRO A 71 -0.38 -2.95 28.38
CA PRO A 71 -0.14 -1.56 27.99
C PRO A 71 0.28 -1.42 26.53
N LEU A 72 1.02 -2.39 25.97
CA LEU A 72 1.46 -2.34 24.56
C LEU A 72 0.25 -2.51 23.63
N PHE A 73 -0.68 -3.41 23.95
CA PHE A 73 -1.92 -3.55 23.16
C PHE A 73 -2.73 -2.25 23.16
N ARG A 74 -2.88 -1.62 24.32
CA ARG A 74 -3.56 -0.32 24.44
C ARG A 74 -2.86 0.77 23.64
N GLN A 75 -1.53 0.82 23.68
CA GLN A 75 -0.74 1.82 22.96
C GLN A 75 -0.88 1.63 21.44
N ALA A 76 -0.84 0.38 20.95
CA ALA A 76 -1.06 0.05 19.54
C ALA A 76 -2.47 0.46 19.05
N VAL A 77 -3.50 0.16 19.85
CA VAL A 77 -4.88 0.58 19.54
C VAL A 77 -5.02 2.10 19.58
N THR A 78 -4.33 2.78 20.48
CA THR A 78 -4.34 4.26 20.57
C THR A 78 -3.81 4.88 19.29
N TRP A 79 -2.65 4.43 18.80
CA TRP A 79 -2.10 4.87 17.52
C TRP A 79 -3.02 4.58 16.34
N GLN A 80 -3.61 3.37 16.28
CA GLN A 80 -4.35 2.94 15.11
C GLN A 80 -5.80 3.44 15.06
N ASN A 81 -6.50 3.45 16.20
CA ASN A 81 -7.90 3.82 16.31
C ASN A 81 -8.30 4.20 17.75
N PRO A 82 -8.15 5.48 18.14
CA PRO A 82 -8.59 5.97 19.45
C PRO A 82 -10.05 5.64 19.78
N GLY A 83 -10.94 5.60 18.77
CA GLY A 83 -12.35 5.25 18.96
C GLY A 83 -12.58 3.82 19.49
N ALA A 84 -11.65 2.89 19.22
CA ALA A 84 -11.73 1.52 19.72
C ALA A 84 -11.40 1.39 21.22
N LEU A 85 -10.71 2.37 21.81
CA LEU A 85 -10.33 2.36 23.23
C LEU A 85 -11.54 2.30 24.17
N SER A 86 -12.68 2.86 23.75
CA SER A 86 -13.95 2.76 24.50
C SER A 86 -14.39 1.31 24.76
N SER A 87 -14.06 0.39 23.84
CA SER A 87 -14.33 -1.04 24.00
C SER A 87 -13.34 -1.69 24.95
N VAL A 88 -12.06 -1.33 24.85
CA VAL A 88 -10.97 -1.81 25.71
C VAL A 88 -11.19 -1.39 27.17
N ALA A 89 -11.39 -0.10 27.43
CA ALA A 89 -11.72 0.43 28.75
C ALA A 89 -13.00 -0.19 29.32
N GLY A 90 -13.97 -0.46 28.44
CA GLY A 90 -15.19 -1.15 28.79
C GLY A 90 -14.99 -2.58 29.29
N VAL A 91 -14.07 -3.34 28.69
CA VAL A 91 -13.72 -4.70 29.13
C VAL A 91 -13.01 -4.65 30.49
N LEU A 92 -12.03 -3.77 30.65
CA LEU A 92 -11.27 -3.61 31.90
C LEU A 92 -12.19 -3.27 33.07
N ARG A 93 -13.05 -2.27 32.88
CA ARG A 93 -14.00 -1.83 33.91
C ARG A 93 -15.00 -2.92 34.30
N ASP A 94 -15.51 -3.67 33.32
CA ASP A 94 -16.53 -4.70 33.58
C ASP A 94 -15.90 -5.98 34.20
N GLY A 95 -14.59 -6.17 34.05
CA GLY A 95 -13.83 -7.29 34.61
C GLY A 95 -13.94 -8.59 33.79
N PRO A 96 -13.11 -9.61 34.11
CA PRO A 96 -13.02 -10.84 33.34
C PRO A 96 -14.27 -11.73 33.43
N ALA A 97 -15.01 -11.66 34.55
CA ALA A 97 -16.20 -12.48 34.84
C ALA A 97 -17.54 -11.75 34.59
N ALA A 98 -17.52 -10.64 33.83
CA ALA A 98 -18.73 -9.86 33.58
C ALA A 98 -19.83 -10.70 32.93
N ARG A 99 -21.10 -10.38 33.26
CA ARG A 99 -22.26 -11.04 32.65
C ARG A 99 -22.20 -10.93 31.13
N ARG A 100 -22.39 -12.07 30.46
CA ARG A 100 -22.42 -12.16 29.01
C ARG A 100 -23.70 -11.55 28.45
N ASN A 101 -23.56 -10.49 27.65
CA ASN A 101 -24.63 -9.80 26.94
C ASN A 101 -24.12 -9.30 25.58
N GLU A 102 -24.99 -8.71 24.77
CA GLU A 102 -24.63 -8.21 23.43
C GLU A 102 -23.48 -7.21 23.44
N ARG A 103 -23.51 -6.26 24.38
CA ARG A 103 -22.45 -5.26 24.54
C ARG A 103 -21.10 -5.90 24.85
N ARG A 104 -21.06 -6.90 25.74
CA ARG A 104 -19.85 -7.65 26.07
C ARG A 104 -19.31 -8.40 24.84
N ARG A 105 -20.18 -9.08 24.07
CA ARG A 105 -19.79 -9.79 22.84
C ARG A 105 -19.19 -8.86 21.79
N ARG A 106 -19.81 -7.70 21.56
CA ARG A 106 -19.32 -6.70 20.61
C ARG A 106 -17.93 -6.17 20.99
N ARG A 107 -17.67 -5.94 22.28
CA ARG A 107 -16.36 -5.51 22.77
C ARG A 107 -15.29 -6.58 22.57
N GLU A 108 -15.60 -7.83 22.91
CA GLU A 108 -14.70 -8.97 22.67
C GLU A 108 -14.36 -9.14 21.19
N GLU A 109 -15.33 -8.97 20.28
CA GLU A 109 -15.10 -8.98 18.83
C GLU A 109 -14.13 -7.88 18.39
N ILE A 110 -14.31 -6.65 18.89
CA ILE A 110 -13.41 -5.53 18.59
C ILE A 110 -11.99 -5.85 19.07
N VAL A 111 -11.83 -6.33 20.31
CA VAL A 111 -10.51 -6.70 20.86
C VAL A 111 -9.88 -7.82 20.04
N ALA A 112 -10.63 -8.89 19.75
CA ALA A 112 -10.16 -10.01 18.97
C ALA A 112 -9.74 -9.63 17.55
N LYS A 113 -10.45 -8.68 16.91
CA LYS A 113 -10.10 -8.16 15.58
C LYS A 113 -8.72 -7.47 15.57
N TYR A 114 -8.43 -6.65 16.58
CA TYR A 114 -7.12 -5.99 16.69
C TYR A 114 -6.02 -6.97 17.10
N TRP A 115 -6.30 -7.84 18.07
CA TRP A 115 -5.33 -8.82 18.57
C TRP A 115 -4.83 -9.75 17.47
N GLN A 116 -5.74 -10.35 16.68
CA GLN A 116 -5.32 -11.20 15.57
C GLN A 116 -4.46 -10.43 14.56
N ARG A 117 -4.81 -9.18 14.25
CA ARG A 117 -4.08 -8.36 13.28
C ARG A 117 -2.66 -8.12 13.74
N TYR A 118 -2.47 -7.79 15.02
CA TYR A 118 -1.15 -7.47 15.57
C TYR A 118 -0.25 -8.69 15.76
N CYS A 119 -0.81 -9.89 15.85
CA CYS A 119 -0.06 -11.13 15.99
C CYS A 119 0.27 -11.79 14.64
N THR A 120 -0.59 -11.65 13.62
CA THR A 120 -0.48 -12.46 12.39
C THR A 120 -0.17 -11.67 11.12
N LYS A 121 -0.41 -10.35 11.10
CA LYS A 121 -0.19 -9.54 9.89
C LYS A 121 1.11 -8.75 9.98
N ASN A 122 1.91 -8.82 8.93
CA ASN A 122 3.17 -8.09 8.78
C ASN A 122 2.95 -6.69 8.17
N ASP A 123 1.82 -6.05 8.47
CA ASP A 123 1.56 -4.69 7.99
C ASP A 123 2.59 -3.74 8.59
N THR A 124 3.18 -2.84 7.80
CA THR A 124 4.10 -1.86 8.38
C THR A 124 3.28 -0.73 8.99
N ILE A 125 3.22 -0.62 10.31
CA ILE A 125 2.31 0.31 11.05
C ILE A 125 2.84 0.67 12.45
N GLY A 126 4.12 1.06 12.57
CA GLY A 126 4.74 1.39 13.86
C GLY A 126 5.24 0.15 14.62
N PHE A 127 5.39 0.22 15.95
CA PHE A 127 6.04 -0.87 16.72
C PHE A 127 5.25 -2.19 16.72
N PHE A 128 3.95 -2.13 16.41
CA PHE A 128 3.05 -3.28 16.26
C PHE A 128 3.04 -3.86 14.83
N GLY A 129 3.92 -3.35 13.98
CA GLY A 129 4.25 -3.83 12.65
C GLY A 129 5.57 -3.22 12.16
N PRO A 130 6.72 -3.50 12.82
CA PRO A 130 7.97 -2.83 12.52
C PRO A 130 8.68 -3.49 11.32
N MET A 131 9.60 -2.75 10.71
CA MET A 131 10.38 -3.20 9.55
C MET A 131 11.89 -3.10 9.81
N CYS A 132 12.69 -3.88 9.11
CA CYS A 132 14.15 -3.84 9.18
C CYS A 132 14.73 -4.03 7.79
N TRP A 133 15.68 -3.20 7.41
CA TRP A 133 16.49 -3.44 6.23
C TRP A 133 17.48 -4.58 6.48
N SER A 134 17.63 -5.43 5.48
CA SER A 134 18.52 -6.59 5.49
C SER A 134 19.39 -6.60 4.24
N THR A 135 20.54 -7.26 4.32
CA THR A 135 21.48 -7.36 3.21
C THR A 135 21.50 -8.77 2.63
N VAL A 136 21.81 -8.88 1.35
CA VAL A 136 22.01 -10.16 0.65
C VAL A 136 23.50 -10.41 0.49
N ASP A 137 23.96 -11.56 0.97
CA ASP A 137 25.32 -12.05 0.78
C ASP A 137 25.29 -13.47 0.19
N ASN A 138 25.52 -13.57 -1.12
CA ASN A 138 25.51 -14.86 -1.82
C ASN A 138 26.65 -15.80 -1.37
N GLY A 139 27.76 -15.28 -0.83
CA GLY A 139 28.86 -16.08 -0.29
C GLY A 139 28.77 -16.33 1.22
N GLY A 140 27.78 -15.75 1.87
CA GLY A 140 27.62 -15.73 3.32
C GLY A 140 26.87 -16.95 3.92
N PRO A 141 26.56 -16.90 5.23
CA PRO A 141 25.78 -17.95 5.90
C PRO A 141 24.35 -18.02 5.33
N ARG A 142 23.67 -19.18 5.45
CA ARG A 142 22.32 -19.43 4.89
C ARG A 142 21.33 -18.29 5.21
N LEU A 143 21.26 -17.93 6.47
CA LEU A 143 20.58 -16.76 7.02
C LEU A 143 21.28 -16.44 8.35
N GLU A 144 21.64 -15.19 8.55
CA GLU A 144 22.14 -14.71 9.84
C GLU A 144 21.18 -13.69 10.42
N VAL A 145 20.83 -13.86 11.69
CA VAL A 145 19.83 -13.04 12.39
C VAL A 145 20.40 -12.67 13.76
N ARG A 146 20.48 -11.38 14.04
CA ARG A 146 20.89 -10.86 15.35
C ARG A 146 19.84 -9.88 15.83
N HIS A 147 19.07 -10.24 16.85
CA HIS A 147 18.14 -9.31 17.48
C HIS A 147 18.92 -8.43 18.47
N GLY A 148 18.49 -7.19 18.63
CA GLY A 148 18.99 -6.34 19.71
C GLY A 148 18.25 -6.57 21.03
N PRO A 149 18.52 -5.72 22.04
CA PRO A 149 17.89 -5.83 23.37
C PRO A 149 16.42 -5.39 23.42
N ALA A 150 15.95 -4.64 22.42
CA ALA A 150 14.56 -4.16 22.32
C ALA A 150 13.82 -4.81 21.14
N LEU A 151 12.50 -4.56 21.00
CA LEU A 151 11.76 -4.94 19.79
C LEU A 151 12.01 -3.94 18.65
N VAL A 152 12.15 -2.66 18.99
CA VAL A 152 12.28 -1.54 18.06
C VAL A 152 13.52 -0.75 18.45
N ARG A 153 14.36 -0.46 17.44
CA ARG A 153 15.61 0.30 17.58
C ARG A 153 15.39 1.79 17.39
N ASP A 154 14.46 2.14 16.49
CA ASP A 154 14.19 3.52 16.12
C ASP A 154 12.71 3.71 15.76
N THR A 155 12.20 4.92 15.96
CA THR A 155 10.82 5.31 15.67
C THR A 155 10.77 6.72 15.11
N ALA A 156 9.91 6.93 14.14
CA ALA A 156 9.64 8.26 13.60
C ALA A 156 8.16 8.57 13.64
N VAL A 157 7.81 9.74 14.15
CA VAL A 157 6.45 10.30 14.10
C VAL A 157 6.43 11.42 13.07
N HIS A 158 5.65 11.23 12.02
CA HIS A 158 5.50 12.21 10.95
C HIS A 158 4.09 12.81 10.97
N PHE A 159 3.97 14.08 10.60
CA PHE A 159 2.66 14.64 10.27
C PHE A 159 2.08 13.96 9.03
N GLU A 160 0.76 13.79 9.01
CA GLU A 160 0.04 13.57 7.77
C GLU A 160 0.09 14.86 6.94
N TRP A 161 0.32 14.76 5.63
CA TRP A 161 0.49 15.93 4.76
C TRP A 161 -0.64 16.96 4.89
N TRP A 162 -1.88 16.50 5.04
CA TRP A 162 -3.04 17.39 5.12
C TRP A 162 -3.05 18.28 6.36
N ALA A 163 -2.42 17.83 7.46
CA ALA A 163 -2.28 18.66 8.65
C ALA A 163 -1.32 19.83 8.38
N LEU A 164 -0.25 19.57 7.64
CA LEU A 164 0.71 20.59 7.21
C LEU A 164 0.10 21.52 6.14
N ASP A 165 -0.67 20.98 5.19
CA ASP A 165 -1.39 21.77 4.19
C ASP A 165 -2.42 22.71 4.85
N ALA A 166 -3.17 22.23 5.85
CA ALA A 166 -4.08 23.06 6.63
C ALA A 166 -3.35 24.16 7.44
N LEU A 167 -2.18 23.85 8.02
CA LEU A 167 -1.33 24.83 8.68
C LEU A 167 -0.80 25.88 7.68
N ALA A 168 -0.29 25.44 6.53
CA ALA A 168 0.18 26.30 5.44
C ALA A 168 -0.94 27.23 4.95
N ALA A 169 -2.15 26.72 4.76
CA ALA A 169 -3.31 27.50 4.38
C ALA A 169 -3.69 28.54 5.46
N HIS A 170 -3.64 28.17 6.74
CA HIS A 170 -3.86 29.11 7.84
C HIS A 170 -2.82 30.23 7.85
N LEU A 171 -1.53 29.89 7.75
CA LEU A 171 -0.45 30.88 7.71
C LEU A 171 -0.64 31.85 6.54
N ALA A 172 -0.99 31.34 5.36
CA ALA A 172 -1.22 32.15 4.17
C ALA A 172 -2.38 33.17 4.27
N THR A 173 -3.21 33.10 5.33
CA THR A 173 -4.26 34.12 5.59
C THR A 173 -3.72 35.40 6.22
N ASP A 174 -2.50 35.39 6.78
CA ASP A 174 -1.88 36.58 7.33
C ASP A 174 -1.29 37.45 6.20
N GLU A 175 -1.82 38.67 6.04
CA GLU A 175 -1.40 39.62 5.00
C GLU A 175 0.10 39.97 5.08
N ARG A 176 0.76 39.83 6.24
CA ARG A 176 2.21 40.03 6.37
C ARG A 176 3.00 38.95 5.63
N LEU A 177 2.43 37.74 5.48
CA LEU A 177 3.06 36.65 4.73
C LEU A 177 2.80 36.72 3.22
N ARG A 178 1.80 37.51 2.78
CA ARG A 178 1.40 37.60 1.37
C ARG A 178 2.56 37.85 0.39
N PRO A 179 3.52 38.78 0.64
CA PRO A 179 4.66 38.98 -0.26
C PRO A 179 5.61 37.79 -0.35
N TRP A 180 5.54 36.86 0.60
CA TRP A 180 6.45 35.73 0.74
C TRP A 180 5.88 34.42 0.21
N LEU A 181 4.59 34.41 -0.16
CA LEU A 181 3.94 33.21 -0.69
C LEU A 181 4.53 32.84 -2.06
N PRO A 182 4.97 31.58 -2.24
CA PRO A 182 5.33 31.06 -3.56
C PRO A 182 4.14 31.13 -4.52
N VAL A 183 4.43 31.34 -5.81
CA VAL A 183 3.40 31.34 -6.86
C VAL A 183 3.80 30.38 -7.97
N ALA A 184 2.97 29.37 -8.18
CA ALA A 184 3.11 28.41 -9.26
C ALA A 184 1.95 28.52 -10.26
N ARG A 185 2.19 28.15 -11.51
CA ARG A 185 1.12 27.76 -12.42
C ARG A 185 0.56 26.40 -12.00
N GLN A 186 -0.73 26.17 -12.22
CA GLN A 186 -1.31 24.84 -12.07
C GLN A 186 -0.59 23.83 -12.99
N PRO A 187 -0.27 22.63 -12.50
CA PRO A 187 0.72 21.74 -13.11
C PRO A 187 0.32 21.21 -14.49
N GLN A 188 -0.97 21.15 -14.78
CA GLN A 188 -1.53 20.71 -16.05
C GLN A 188 -1.61 21.78 -17.14
N LEU A 189 -1.33 23.03 -16.80
CA LEU A 189 -1.46 24.17 -17.71
C LEU A 189 -0.14 24.54 -18.36
N ARG A 190 -0.22 24.98 -19.62
CA ARG A 190 0.89 25.56 -20.36
C ARG A 190 0.50 26.95 -20.87
N LEU A 191 1.44 27.89 -20.79
CA LEU A 191 1.32 29.20 -21.43
C LEU A 191 2.16 29.20 -22.70
N ASP A 192 1.53 29.38 -23.86
CA ASP A 192 2.17 29.55 -25.17
C ASP A 192 2.04 31.01 -25.61
N GLY A 193 3.11 31.79 -25.41
CA GLY A 193 3.08 33.25 -25.55
C GLY A 193 2.06 33.88 -24.59
N ARG A 194 0.87 34.22 -25.11
CA ARG A 194 -0.27 34.76 -24.32
C ARG A 194 -1.44 33.79 -24.21
N ARG A 195 -1.35 32.64 -24.87
CA ARG A 195 -2.42 31.67 -24.98
C ARG A 195 -2.25 30.60 -23.90
N LEU A 196 -3.19 30.56 -22.97
CA LEU A 196 -3.23 29.55 -21.91
C LEU A 196 -3.92 28.30 -22.44
N VAL A 197 -3.21 27.18 -22.42
CA VAL A 197 -3.68 25.88 -22.89
C VAL A 197 -4.18 25.06 -21.71
N TRP A 198 -5.41 24.57 -21.82
CA TRP A 198 -6.08 23.75 -20.81
C TRP A 198 -6.17 22.30 -21.29
N PRO A 199 -6.21 21.31 -20.36
CA PRO A 199 -6.37 19.92 -20.76
C PRO A 199 -7.77 19.60 -21.32
N ASN A 200 -8.82 20.22 -20.78
CA ASN A 200 -10.22 19.84 -20.99
C ASN A 200 -11.12 20.97 -21.52
N ARG A 201 -10.54 22.06 -22.03
CA ARG A 201 -11.29 23.17 -22.63
C ARG A 201 -10.48 23.91 -23.69
N PRO A 202 -11.12 24.69 -24.59
CA PRO A 202 -10.41 25.47 -25.59
C PRO A 202 -9.35 26.40 -24.97
N PRO A 203 -8.19 26.60 -25.63
CA PRO A 203 -7.20 27.55 -25.16
C PRO A 203 -7.74 28.98 -25.09
N GLN A 204 -7.26 29.76 -24.14
CA GLN A 204 -7.76 31.12 -23.84
C GLN A 204 -6.63 32.15 -23.92
N ASP A 205 -6.86 33.28 -24.59
CA ASP A 205 -5.90 34.38 -24.60
C ASP A 205 -5.95 35.20 -23.31
N LEU A 206 -4.80 35.38 -22.69
CA LEU A 206 -4.64 36.25 -21.53
C LEU A 206 -4.32 37.68 -21.96
N PRO A 207 -4.81 38.70 -21.22
CA PRO A 207 -4.30 40.06 -21.30
C PRO A 207 -2.76 40.08 -21.13
N ALA A 208 -2.07 41.01 -21.80
CA ALA A 208 -0.61 41.01 -21.86
C ALA A 208 0.04 40.99 -20.46
N GLY A 209 -0.46 41.81 -19.53
CA GLY A 209 0.05 41.84 -18.15
C GLY A 209 -0.21 40.55 -17.38
N ALA A 210 -1.37 39.92 -17.57
CA ALA A 210 -1.68 38.63 -16.95
C ALA A 210 -0.80 37.50 -17.53
N ALA A 211 -0.59 37.47 -18.85
CA ALA A 211 0.30 36.50 -19.49
C ALA A 211 1.74 36.65 -18.98
N GLU A 212 2.25 37.88 -18.87
CA GLU A 212 3.60 38.13 -18.36
C GLU A 212 3.75 37.71 -16.88
N LEU A 213 2.72 37.96 -16.05
CA LEU A 213 2.68 37.48 -14.68
C LEU A 213 2.72 35.95 -14.62
N VAL A 214 1.84 35.27 -15.35
CA VAL A 214 1.76 33.80 -15.43
C VAL A 214 3.08 33.18 -15.93
N ALA A 215 3.76 33.83 -16.89
CA ALA A 215 5.03 33.38 -17.42
C ALA A 215 6.14 33.33 -16.34
N ARG A 216 6.11 34.26 -15.37
CA ARG A 216 7.10 34.35 -14.28
C ARG A 216 6.77 33.45 -13.06
N CYS A 217 5.56 32.88 -12.99
CA CYS A 217 5.12 31.99 -11.92
C CYS A 217 5.68 30.58 -12.12
N ASP A 218 6.90 30.33 -11.61
CA ASP A 218 7.64 29.07 -11.76
C ASP A 218 7.57 28.17 -10.51
N GLY A 219 6.76 28.53 -9.52
CA GLY A 219 6.67 27.82 -8.24
C GLY A 219 7.78 28.14 -7.26
N ARG A 220 8.80 28.93 -7.65
CA ARG A 220 9.89 29.37 -6.77
C ARG A 220 9.76 30.84 -6.39
N ARG A 221 9.39 31.69 -7.36
CA ARG A 221 9.25 33.12 -7.12
C ARG A 221 8.11 33.40 -6.14
N ARG A 222 8.37 34.36 -5.27
CA ARG A 222 7.41 34.83 -4.28
C ARG A 222 6.56 35.96 -4.84
N ALA A 223 5.36 36.14 -4.30
CA ALA A 223 4.42 37.17 -4.77
C ALA A 223 5.03 38.59 -4.73
N GLY A 224 5.83 38.90 -3.71
CA GLY A 224 6.52 40.18 -3.58
C GLY A 224 7.63 40.39 -4.61
N GLU A 225 8.37 39.34 -4.96
CA GLU A 225 9.38 39.37 -6.03
C GLU A 225 8.72 39.60 -7.40
N LEU A 226 7.60 38.93 -7.64
CA LEU A 226 6.79 39.15 -8.85
C LEU A 226 6.26 40.58 -8.89
N ALA A 227 5.71 41.09 -7.79
CA ALA A 227 5.18 42.45 -7.69
C ALA A 227 6.26 43.51 -7.95
N ALA A 228 7.43 43.37 -7.33
CA ALA A 228 8.57 44.27 -7.54
C ALA A 228 9.07 44.20 -9.00
N GLY A 229 9.30 42.98 -9.51
CA GLY A 229 9.85 42.79 -10.85
C GLY A 229 8.92 43.21 -11.99
N LEU A 230 7.59 43.06 -11.82
CA LEU A 230 6.61 43.45 -12.85
C LEU A 230 6.27 44.94 -12.80
N THR A 231 6.36 45.56 -11.62
CA THR A 231 6.24 47.02 -11.50
C THR A 231 7.48 47.71 -12.09
N ALA A 232 8.68 47.20 -11.80
CA ALA A 232 9.92 47.72 -12.36
C ALA A 232 9.99 47.59 -13.89
N ALA A 233 9.39 46.53 -14.45
CA ALA A 233 9.27 46.33 -15.89
C ALA A 233 8.22 47.24 -16.56
N GLY A 234 7.40 47.97 -15.79
CA GLY A 234 6.31 48.81 -16.30
C GLY A 234 5.06 48.04 -16.73
N THR A 235 5.02 46.72 -16.54
CA THR A 235 3.86 45.86 -16.85
C THR A 235 2.64 46.23 -15.99
N PHE A 236 2.89 46.53 -14.71
CA PHE A 236 1.88 47.01 -13.77
C PHE A 236 2.34 48.35 -13.17
N ARG A 237 1.39 49.23 -12.83
CA ARG A 237 1.71 50.55 -12.27
C ARG A 237 2.06 50.49 -10.79
N ARG A 238 1.43 49.59 -10.04
CA ARG A 238 1.59 49.47 -8.59
C ARG A 238 1.66 48.00 -8.18
N PRO A 239 2.39 47.65 -7.11
CA PRO A 239 2.40 46.30 -6.54
C PRO A 239 0.99 45.76 -6.21
N ALA A 240 0.10 46.62 -5.72
CA ALA A 240 -1.29 46.26 -5.43
C ALA A 240 -2.05 45.71 -6.65
N ASP A 241 -1.75 46.23 -7.85
CA ASP A 241 -2.38 45.76 -9.09
C ASP A 241 -1.89 44.34 -9.45
N VAL A 242 -0.64 44.00 -9.10
CA VAL A 242 -0.10 42.64 -9.26
C VAL A 242 -0.77 41.66 -8.30
N TYR A 243 -0.93 42.04 -7.04
CA TYR A 243 -1.60 41.20 -6.04
C TYR A 243 -3.07 40.93 -6.39
N ALA A 244 -3.80 41.94 -6.86
CA ALA A 244 -5.17 41.75 -7.36
C ALA A 244 -5.22 40.77 -8.54
N GLN A 245 -4.27 40.89 -9.48
CA GLN A 245 -4.19 39.96 -10.61
C GLN A 245 -3.84 38.53 -10.18
N LEU A 246 -2.97 38.36 -9.17
CA LEU A 246 -2.67 37.05 -8.59
C LEU A 246 -3.93 36.40 -8.00
N ASP A 247 -4.74 37.15 -7.26
CA ASP A 247 -5.99 36.65 -6.66
C ASP A 247 -6.99 36.21 -7.74
N GLU A 248 -7.18 37.03 -8.78
CA GLU A 248 -8.05 36.71 -9.93
C GLU A 248 -7.61 35.43 -10.64
N LEU A 249 -6.30 35.27 -10.89
CA LEU A 249 -5.75 34.10 -11.58
C LEU A 249 -5.78 32.85 -10.69
N ALA A 250 -5.59 32.98 -9.39
CA ALA A 250 -5.74 31.88 -8.44
C ALA A 250 -7.22 31.43 -8.36
N ALA A 251 -8.16 32.37 -8.25
CA ALA A 251 -9.59 32.09 -8.26
C ALA A 251 -10.07 31.46 -9.57
N ALA A 252 -9.45 31.82 -10.70
CA ALA A 252 -9.69 31.20 -12.00
C ALA A 252 -9.08 29.81 -12.18
N GLY A 253 -8.35 29.30 -11.17
CA GLY A 253 -7.66 28.01 -11.22
C GLY A 253 -6.50 28.00 -12.21
N ILE A 254 -5.82 29.13 -12.42
CA ILE A 254 -4.64 29.26 -13.29
C ILE A 254 -3.36 29.17 -12.47
N LEU A 255 -3.37 29.78 -11.29
CA LEU A 255 -2.26 29.81 -10.36
C LEU A 255 -2.59 29.05 -9.08
N ARG A 256 -1.54 28.65 -8.39
CA ARG A 256 -1.56 28.19 -7.01
C ARG A 256 -0.69 29.16 -6.22
N LEU A 257 -1.32 29.87 -5.29
CA LEU A 257 -0.72 30.90 -4.44
C LEU A 257 -0.73 30.38 -2.99
N GLY A 258 0.44 30.18 -2.42
CA GLY A 258 0.58 29.64 -1.07
C GLY A 258 1.82 28.74 -0.92
N PHE A 259 2.10 28.33 0.31
CA PHE A 259 3.15 27.37 0.62
C PHE A 259 2.80 26.01 0.01
N ASP A 260 3.31 25.72 -1.19
CA ASP A 260 3.08 24.42 -1.84
C ASP A 260 3.89 23.35 -1.16
N LEU A 261 3.22 22.32 -0.66
CA LEU A 261 3.89 21.23 0.02
C LEU A 261 3.81 19.96 -0.84
N PRO A 262 4.94 19.27 -1.08
CA PRO A 262 4.94 17.95 -1.69
C PRO A 262 4.09 16.99 -0.86
N MET A 263 3.34 16.10 -1.50
CA MET A 263 2.58 15.06 -0.82
C MET A 263 3.48 13.91 -0.39
N ASP A 264 4.43 14.21 0.48
CA ASP A 264 5.53 13.32 0.86
C ASP A 264 6.03 13.67 2.29
N LEU A 265 6.94 12.88 2.85
CA LEU A 265 7.51 13.06 4.20
C LEU A 265 8.47 14.27 4.29
N GLY A 266 8.80 14.92 3.17
CA GLY A 266 9.59 16.14 3.09
C GLY A 266 8.78 17.43 3.31
N ALA A 267 7.45 17.35 3.31
CA ALA A 267 6.53 18.49 3.46
C ALA A 267 6.83 19.38 4.67
N GLU A 268 7.09 18.77 5.85
CA GLU A 268 7.38 19.51 7.07
C GLU A 268 8.66 20.34 6.94
N ARG A 269 9.72 19.71 6.42
CA ARG A 269 11.01 20.38 6.19
C ARG A 269 10.84 21.53 5.19
N LEU A 270 10.13 21.29 4.08
CA LEU A 270 9.93 22.34 3.06
C LEU A 270 9.14 23.52 3.61
N LEU A 271 8.08 23.26 4.40
CA LEU A 271 7.32 24.34 5.04
C LEU A 271 8.24 25.18 5.92
N ARG A 272 9.05 24.55 6.78
CA ARG A 272 10.01 25.26 7.63
C ARG A 272 11.01 26.09 6.82
N GLU A 273 11.61 25.52 5.78
CA GLU A 273 12.54 26.22 4.87
C GLU A 273 11.89 27.46 4.22
N GLN A 274 10.63 27.34 3.78
CA GLN A 274 9.87 28.44 3.20
C GLN A 274 9.61 29.56 4.22
N LEU A 275 9.28 29.21 5.48
CA LEU A 275 9.06 30.15 6.57
C LEU A 275 10.36 30.83 7.01
N ASP A 276 11.47 30.09 7.12
CA ASP A 276 12.79 30.63 7.47
C ASP A 276 13.26 31.66 6.44
N GLY A 277 12.94 31.44 5.17
CA GLY A 277 13.30 32.36 4.10
C GLY A 277 12.51 33.68 4.10
N ILE A 278 11.55 33.91 5.00
CA ILE A 278 10.78 35.15 5.08
C ILE A 278 11.67 36.28 5.59
N GLY A 279 11.79 37.36 4.81
CA GLY A 279 12.69 38.47 5.15
C GLY A 279 12.14 39.43 6.21
N ASP A 280 10.81 39.49 6.38
CA ASP A 280 10.18 40.25 7.46
C ASP A 280 10.34 39.51 8.79
N ALA A 281 11.01 40.13 9.76
CA ALA A 281 11.38 39.47 11.01
C ALA A 281 10.16 39.12 11.88
N GLU A 282 9.20 40.03 12.01
CA GLU A 282 8.03 39.82 12.86
C GLU A 282 7.11 38.74 12.27
N ALA A 283 6.89 38.78 10.95
CA ALA A 283 6.09 37.80 10.24
C ALA A 283 6.75 36.41 10.27
N ARG A 284 8.08 36.33 10.10
CA ARG A 284 8.85 35.09 10.23
C ARG A 284 8.75 34.51 11.63
N GLU A 285 9.00 35.31 12.67
CA GLU A 285 8.93 34.87 14.07
C GLU A 285 7.54 34.35 14.43
N TRP A 286 6.48 35.05 14.01
CA TRP A 286 5.10 34.61 14.22
C TRP A 286 4.79 33.28 13.51
N ALA A 287 5.21 33.14 12.25
CA ALA A 287 4.92 31.95 11.46
C ALA A 287 5.66 30.72 12.02
N LEU A 288 6.95 30.87 12.33
CA LEU A 288 7.76 29.82 12.95
C LEU A 288 7.20 29.44 14.32
N ALA A 289 6.89 30.41 15.19
CA ALA A 289 6.28 30.12 16.49
C ALA A 289 4.91 29.43 16.38
N THR A 290 4.19 29.64 15.29
CA THR A 290 2.91 28.95 15.03
C THR A 290 3.13 27.51 14.59
N MET A 291 4.11 27.26 13.71
CA MET A 291 4.52 25.91 13.33
C MET A 291 5.12 25.14 14.52
N ASP A 292 6.01 25.77 15.29
CA ASP A 292 6.70 25.18 16.43
C ASP A 292 5.73 24.69 17.49
N ARG A 293 4.64 25.43 17.77
CA ARG A 293 3.57 24.97 18.68
C ARG A 293 2.97 23.63 18.27
N LEU A 294 2.81 23.39 16.96
CA LEU A 294 2.28 22.13 16.45
C LEU A 294 3.37 21.04 16.46
N CYS A 295 4.60 21.37 16.05
CA CYS A 295 5.76 20.48 16.12
C CYS A 295 6.01 19.99 17.55
N ASP A 296 6.01 20.88 18.54
CA ASP A 296 6.18 20.55 19.97
C ASP A 296 5.09 19.58 20.45
N ALA A 297 3.84 19.77 20.03
CA ALA A 297 2.74 18.87 20.38
C ALA A 297 2.91 17.48 19.72
N ARG A 298 3.40 17.42 18.49
CA ARG A 298 3.75 16.17 17.80
C ARG A 298 4.97 15.49 18.44
N ASP A 299 5.96 16.25 18.87
CA ASP A 299 7.14 15.74 19.58
C ASP A 299 6.75 15.19 20.96
N ALA A 300 5.77 15.79 21.65
CA ALA A 300 5.18 15.25 22.87
C ALA A 300 4.39 13.95 22.63
N VAL A 301 3.76 13.78 21.45
CA VAL A 301 3.19 12.49 21.04
C VAL A 301 4.29 11.46 20.81
N ALA A 302 5.40 11.84 20.17
CA ALA A 302 6.54 10.95 19.91
C ALA A 302 7.25 10.51 21.20
N ALA A 303 7.33 11.40 22.19
CA ALA A 303 7.99 11.15 23.47
C ALA A 303 7.11 10.42 24.51
N ALA A 304 5.81 10.25 24.24
CA ALA A 304 4.86 9.72 25.20
C ALA A 304 5.18 8.26 25.61
N ASP A 305 5.26 8.01 26.92
CA ASP A 305 5.52 6.69 27.48
C ASP A 305 4.23 5.99 27.91
N GLY A 306 3.80 5.02 27.10
CA GLY A 306 2.62 4.21 27.36
C GLY A 306 1.30 4.82 26.85
N PRO A 307 0.19 4.07 27.01
CA PRO A 307 -1.07 4.36 26.33
C PRO A 307 -1.78 5.62 26.82
N ASP A 308 -1.75 5.91 28.12
CA ASP A 308 -2.51 7.01 28.71
C ASP A 308 -1.85 8.37 28.40
N GLU A 309 -0.53 8.45 28.50
CA GLU A 309 0.25 9.63 28.09
C GLU A 309 0.10 9.85 26.59
N LEU A 310 0.20 8.80 25.77
CA LEU A 310 0.00 8.89 24.33
C LEU A 310 -1.38 9.44 23.97
N ALA A 311 -2.44 8.90 24.57
CA ALA A 311 -3.80 9.36 24.31
C ALA A 311 -3.99 10.84 24.70
N ASN A 312 -3.39 11.27 25.81
CA ASN A 312 -3.40 12.66 26.23
C ASN A 312 -2.62 13.57 25.27
N SER A 313 -1.39 13.21 24.90
CA SER A 313 -0.58 13.98 23.96
C SER A 313 -1.25 14.08 22.59
N MET A 314 -1.90 13.01 22.10
CA MET A 314 -2.67 13.05 20.86
C MET A 314 -3.85 14.01 20.97
N ALA A 315 -4.58 14.02 22.08
CA ALA A 315 -5.66 14.98 22.31
C ALA A 315 -5.16 16.43 22.34
N VAL A 316 -4.01 16.69 22.98
CA VAL A 316 -3.37 18.02 23.00
C VAL A 316 -2.96 18.45 21.59
N LEU A 317 -2.43 17.53 20.79
CA LEU A 317 -2.11 17.79 19.38
C LEU A 317 -3.37 18.13 18.57
N GLU A 318 -4.44 17.34 18.72
CA GLU A 318 -5.74 17.58 18.08
C GLU A 318 -6.31 18.96 18.45
N ASP A 319 -6.35 19.31 19.74
CA ASP A 319 -6.83 20.60 20.24
C ASP A 319 -5.95 21.77 19.76
N THR A 320 -4.63 21.58 19.73
CA THR A 320 -3.68 22.60 19.26
C THR A 320 -3.87 22.87 17.77
N PHE A 321 -4.00 21.81 16.97
CA PHE A 321 -4.32 21.92 15.56
C PHE A 321 -5.62 22.67 15.33
N THR A 322 -6.72 22.25 15.95
CA THR A 322 -8.04 22.88 15.76
C THR A 322 -8.04 24.34 16.20
N ARG A 323 -7.34 24.69 17.28
CA ARG A 323 -7.22 26.09 17.72
C ARG A 323 -6.42 26.97 16.76
N ILE A 324 -5.42 26.41 16.08
CA ILE A 324 -4.60 27.15 15.10
C ILE A 324 -5.35 27.26 13.77
N THR A 325 -5.79 26.14 13.20
CA THR A 325 -6.30 26.08 11.82
C THR A 325 -7.80 26.30 11.71
N GLY A 326 -8.55 26.11 12.81
CA GLY A 326 -10.01 26.10 12.81
C GLY A 326 -10.63 24.85 12.18
N GLN A 327 -9.83 23.84 11.80
CA GLN A 327 -10.30 22.63 11.13
C GLN A 327 -10.45 21.44 12.10
N ASP A 328 -11.25 20.45 11.71
CA ASP A 328 -11.37 19.17 12.41
C ASP A 328 -10.05 18.40 12.35
N ALA A 329 -9.59 17.90 13.50
CA ALA A 329 -8.34 17.14 13.63
C ALA A 329 -8.43 15.68 13.11
N ARG A 330 -9.58 15.28 12.54
CA ARG A 330 -9.82 13.93 12.01
C ARG A 330 -10.63 14.01 10.72
N ARG A 331 -10.33 13.12 9.76
CA ARG A 331 -11.05 13.06 8.47
C ARG A 331 -11.23 11.63 7.95
N ARG A 332 -12.12 11.47 6.96
CA ARG A 332 -12.31 10.22 6.18
C ARG A 332 -12.51 8.96 7.07
N PRO A 333 -13.50 8.95 7.98
CA PRO A 333 -13.69 7.85 8.92
C PRO A 333 -14.00 6.53 8.19
N GLY A 334 -13.23 5.49 8.50
CA GLY A 334 -13.43 4.15 7.93
C GLY A 334 -12.69 3.89 6.61
N GLU A 335 -12.06 4.90 6.01
CA GLU A 335 -11.25 4.73 4.80
C GLU A 335 -9.84 4.21 5.12
N THR A 336 -9.28 3.40 4.22
CA THR A 336 -7.93 2.82 4.32
C THR A 336 -6.93 3.69 3.55
N TYR A 337 -5.71 3.88 4.06
CA TYR A 337 -4.68 4.76 3.47
C TYR A 337 -5.13 6.23 3.31
N ALA A 338 -5.92 6.73 4.26
CA ALA A 338 -6.55 8.04 4.17
C ALA A 338 -5.94 9.13 5.09
N GLY A 339 -4.92 8.78 5.89
CA GLY A 339 -4.31 9.69 6.89
C GLY A 339 -5.37 10.30 7.82
N ARG A 340 -6.03 9.45 8.62
CA ARG A 340 -7.25 9.83 9.37
C ARG A 340 -7.00 10.75 10.57
N THR A 341 -5.78 10.71 11.11
CA THR A 341 -5.28 11.49 12.26
C THR A 341 -4.27 12.53 11.78
N LEU A 342 -3.74 13.36 12.68
CA LEU A 342 -2.76 14.41 12.33
C LEU A 342 -1.34 13.89 12.11
N CYS A 343 -1.01 12.74 12.69
CA CYS A 343 0.31 12.12 12.58
C CYS A 343 0.21 10.59 12.54
N HIS A 344 1.31 9.95 12.13
CA HIS A 344 1.48 8.50 12.15
C HIS A 344 2.86 8.11 12.69
N LEU A 345 2.96 6.87 13.18
CA LEU A 345 4.18 6.26 13.70
C LEU A 345 4.72 5.21 12.73
N ASP A 346 6.00 5.31 12.41
CA ASP A 346 6.79 4.26 11.77
C ASP A 346 7.91 3.78 12.69
N SER A 347 8.33 2.51 12.55
CA SER A 347 9.26 1.89 13.49
C SER A 347 10.21 0.92 12.81
N VAL A 348 11.48 1.02 13.19
CA VAL A 348 12.58 0.15 12.76
C VAL A 348 12.77 -0.95 13.80
N ARG A 349 12.58 -2.20 13.38
CA ARG A 349 12.80 -3.36 14.25
C ARG A 349 14.27 -3.42 14.67
N ASP A 350 14.51 -3.75 15.94
CA ASP A 350 15.88 -3.93 16.45
C ASP A 350 16.43 -5.30 16.06
N LEU A 351 16.88 -5.36 14.81
CA LEU A 351 17.27 -6.59 14.14
C LEU A 351 18.36 -6.27 13.12
N ASP A 352 19.30 -7.19 12.95
CA ASP A 352 20.22 -7.20 11.83
C ASP A 352 20.11 -8.57 11.13
N VAL A 353 19.87 -8.56 9.81
CA VAL A 353 19.67 -9.78 9.03
C VAL A 353 20.54 -9.79 7.77
N THR A 354 21.22 -10.91 7.55
CA THR A 354 21.91 -11.22 6.29
C THR A 354 21.25 -12.43 5.65
N VAL A 355 20.76 -12.25 4.43
CA VAL A 355 20.14 -13.30 3.60
C VAL A 355 21.22 -13.97 2.74
N GLY A 356 21.40 -15.27 2.91
CA GLY A 356 22.45 -16.04 2.25
C GLY A 356 22.08 -16.70 0.93
N GLY A 357 23.07 -17.35 0.32
CA GLY A 357 22.92 -18.08 -0.94
C GLY A 357 21.88 -19.21 -0.94
N ASP A 358 21.61 -19.83 0.22
CA ASP A 358 20.59 -20.89 0.34
C ASP A 358 19.15 -20.37 0.16
N VAL A 359 18.83 -19.23 0.78
CA VAL A 359 17.54 -18.55 0.55
C VAL A 359 17.41 -18.14 -0.92
N LEU A 360 18.49 -17.59 -1.49
CA LEU A 360 18.51 -17.21 -2.92
C LEU A 360 18.31 -18.40 -3.86
N ALA A 361 18.88 -19.56 -3.53
CA ALA A 361 18.72 -20.78 -4.32
C ALA A 361 17.27 -21.27 -4.30
N ARG A 362 16.61 -21.27 -3.14
CA ARG A 362 15.18 -21.63 -3.03
C ARG A 362 14.26 -20.63 -3.73
N LEU A 363 14.63 -19.34 -3.73
CA LEU A 363 13.92 -18.32 -4.50
C LEU A 363 13.98 -18.56 -6.02
N ALA A 364 14.91 -19.36 -6.53
CA ALA A 364 14.95 -19.73 -7.95
C ALA A 364 13.66 -20.45 -8.40
N GLY A 365 12.91 -21.08 -7.48
CA GLY A 365 11.58 -21.62 -7.76
C GLY A 365 10.55 -20.57 -8.21
N LEU A 366 10.83 -19.27 -8.05
CA LEU A 366 10.01 -18.17 -8.61
C LEU A 366 10.22 -17.97 -10.11
N ALA A 367 11.29 -18.50 -10.71
CA ALA A 367 11.64 -18.23 -12.10
C ALA A 367 10.52 -18.51 -13.12
N PRO A 368 9.73 -19.61 -13.01
CA PRO A 368 8.59 -19.84 -13.90
C PRO A 368 7.53 -18.73 -13.78
N LEU A 369 7.27 -18.24 -12.56
CA LEU A 369 6.33 -17.17 -12.31
C LEU A 369 6.83 -15.82 -12.84
N LEU A 370 8.11 -15.50 -12.64
CA LEU A 370 8.74 -14.29 -13.15
C LEU A 370 8.76 -14.27 -14.70
N GLN A 371 9.03 -15.40 -15.36
CA GLN A 371 8.90 -15.52 -16.81
C GLN A 371 7.47 -15.23 -17.28
N SER A 372 6.47 -15.77 -16.58
CA SER A 372 5.06 -15.49 -16.90
C SER A 372 4.68 -14.01 -16.66
N ALA A 373 5.32 -13.35 -15.68
CA ALA A 373 5.11 -11.93 -15.42
C ALA A 373 5.67 -11.05 -16.55
N ARG A 374 6.81 -11.42 -17.13
CA ARG A 374 7.33 -10.81 -18.37
C ARG A 374 6.30 -10.93 -19.49
N TRP A 375 5.77 -12.14 -19.74
CA TRP A 375 4.73 -12.38 -20.75
C TRP A 375 3.47 -11.55 -20.50
N LEU A 376 2.99 -11.51 -19.25
CA LEU A 376 1.82 -10.72 -18.86
C LEU A 376 2.04 -9.24 -19.17
N SER A 377 3.20 -8.70 -18.81
CA SER A 377 3.53 -7.30 -19.11
C SER A 377 3.58 -7.01 -20.61
N ALA A 378 4.15 -7.92 -21.41
CA ALA A 378 4.22 -7.79 -22.85
C ALA A 378 2.83 -7.87 -23.51
N GLY A 379 1.97 -8.77 -23.04
CA GLY A 379 0.58 -8.89 -23.50
C GLY A 379 -0.25 -7.64 -23.18
N ILE A 380 -0.13 -7.13 -21.95
CA ILE A 380 -0.79 -5.88 -21.54
C ILE A 380 -0.30 -4.71 -22.41
N ALA A 381 1.02 -4.59 -22.61
CA ALA A 381 1.61 -3.55 -23.45
C ALA A 381 1.10 -3.62 -24.89
N ALA A 382 1.01 -4.81 -25.49
CA ALA A 382 0.48 -4.99 -26.83
C ALA A 382 -1.00 -4.59 -26.93
N ALA A 383 -1.83 -5.00 -25.97
CA ALA A 383 -3.25 -4.66 -25.93
C ALA A 383 -3.47 -3.14 -25.82
N TYR A 384 -2.75 -2.47 -24.92
CA TYR A 384 -2.84 -1.01 -24.79
C TYR A 384 -2.22 -0.27 -25.96
N THR A 385 -1.15 -0.79 -26.59
CA THR A 385 -0.60 -0.19 -27.81
C THR A 385 -1.64 -0.18 -28.92
N ALA A 386 -2.33 -1.30 -29.14
CA ALA A 386 -3.38 -1.39 -30.15
C ALA A 386 -4.51 -0.38 -29.88
N ALA A 387 -5.04 -0.35 -28.65
CA ALA A 387 -6.13 0.53 -28.27
C ALA A 387 -5.74 2.03 -28.35
N LEU A 388 -4.55 2.39 -27.88
CA LEU A 388 -4.05 3.77 -27.96
C LEU A 388 -3.76 4.20 -29.41
N THR A 389 -3.31 3.27 -30.26
CA THR A 389 -3.07 3.53 -31.69
C THR A 389 -4.37 3.77 -32.45
N GLU A 390 -5.41 3.00 -32.17
CA GLU A 390 -6.74 3.23 -32.74
C GLU A 390 -7.28 4.60 -32.34
N LEU A 391 -7.25 4.91 -31.04
CA LEU A 391 -7.68 6.20 -30.52
C LEU A 391 -6.87 7.38 -31.11
N TYR A 392 -5.54 7.22 -31.25
CA TYR A 392 -4.70 8.21 -31.92
C TYR A 392 -5.11 8.43 -33.38
N ARG A 393 -5.40 7.35 -34.14
CA ARG A 393 -5.79 7.47 -35.56
C ARG A 393 -7.10 8.19 -35.73
N GLU A 394 -8.07 7.95 -34.84
CA GLU A 394 -9.34 8.68 -34.82
C GLU A 394 -9.11 10.18 -34.58
N LEU A 395 -8.35 10.53 -33.53
CA LEU A 395 -8.02 11.92 -33.21
C LEU A 395 -7.21 12.62 -34.33
N ALA A 396 -6.26 11.92 -34.95
CA ALA A 396 -5.47 12.42 -36.06
C ALA A 396 -6.32 12.70 -37.31
N ALA A 397 -7.27 11.80 -37.61
CA ALA A 397 -8.21 11.97 -38.71
C ALA A 397 -9.14 13.16 -38.50
N ASP A 398 -9.69 13.31 -37.29
CA ASP A 398 -10.56 14.42 -36.92
C ASP A 398 -9.84 15.78 -36.95
N ALA A 399 -8.58 15.81 -36.54
CA ALA A 399 -7.74 17.01 -36.55
C ALA A 399 -7.16 17.33 -37.95
N GLY A 400 -7.18 16.37 -38.89
CA GLY A 400 -6.59 16.52 -40.22
C GLY A 400 -5.06 16.60 -40.23
N GLY A 401 -4.39 16.01 -39.23
CA GLY A 401 -2.93 16.11 -39.06
C GLY A 401 -2.32 14.92 -38.32
N ALA A 402 -1.01 14.73 -38.47
CA ALA A 402 -0.25 13.63 -37.85
C ALA A 402 0.33 13.97 -36.46
N GLU A 403 -0.07 15.11 -35.88
CA GLU A 403 0.31 15.49 -34.52
C GLU A 403 -0.95 15.65 -33.68
N VAL A 404 -1.11 14.79 -32.67
CA VAL A 404 -2.26 14.80 -31.76
C VAL A 404 -1.83 15.35 -30.40
N PRO A 405 -2.47 16.38 -29.84
CA PRO A 405 -2.16 16.84 -28.49
C PRO A 405 -2.36 15.74 -27.45
N LEU A 406 -1.37 15.49 -26.58
CA LEU A 406 -1.46 14.42 -25.58
C LEU A 406 -2.68 14.61 -24.67
N ARG A 407 -3.06 15.84 -24.33
CA ARG A 407 -4.26 16.12 -23.53
C ARG A 407 -5.56 15.50 -24.09
N GLU A 408 -5.69 15.42 -25.42
CA GLU A 408 -6.88 14.88 -26.09
C GLU A 408 -6.86 13.35 -26.05
N LEU A 409 -5.70 12.76 -26.39
CA LEU A 409 -5.48 11.33 -26.26
C LEU A 409 -5.64 10.87 -24.81
N TRP A 410 -5.05 11.58 -23.86
CA TRP A 410 -5.11 11.32 -22.42
C TRP A 410 -6.54 11.31 -21.90
N PHE A 411 -7.33 12.34 -22.25
CA PHE A 411 -8.72 12.43 -21.83
C PHE A 411 -9.54 11.20 -22.28
N MET A 412 -9.40 10.81 -23.54
CA MET A 412 -10.12 9.65 -24.08
C MET A 412 -9.57 8.32 -23.52
N ALA A 413 -8.25 8.21 -23.35
CA ALA A 413 -7.59 7.02 -22.81
C ALA A 413 -7.96 6.72 -21.35
N GLN A 414 -8.50 7.68 -20.58
CA GLN A 414 -8.98 7.41 -19.22
C GLN A 414 -10.04 6.29 -19.18
N ALA A 415 -10.91 6.22 -20.20
CA ALA A 415 -11.91 5.16 -20.30
C ALA A 415 -11.27 3.77 -20.50
N LEU A 416 -10.15 3.69 -21.20
CA LEU A 416 -9.43 2.43 -21.43
C LEU A 416 -8.82 1.86 -20.15
N VAL A 417 -8.48 2.72 -19.19
CA VAL A 417 -7.74 2.31 -17.99
C VAL A 417 -8.63 2.20 -16.75
N PHE A 418 -9.66 3.03 -16.66
CA PHE A 418 -10.58 3.08 -15.52
C PHE A 418 -12.01 2.60 -15.84
N GLY A 419 -12.28 2.24 -17.10
CA GLY A 419 -13.57 1.68 -17.51
C GLY A 419 -13.78 0.24 -17.02
N ASP A 420 -15.01 -0.24 -17.18
CA ASP A 420 -15.41 -1.60 -16.77
C ASP A 420 -14.84 -2.69 -17.69
N GLU A 421 -14.55 -2.36 -18.96
CA GLU A 421 -13.96 -3.25 -19.96
C GLU A 421 -12.58 -2.72 -20.37
N ARG A 422 -11.52 -3.27 -19.79
CA ARG A 422 -10.15 -2.79 -20.02
C ARG A 422 -9.43 -3.67 -21.03
N PRO A 423 -8.52 -3.11 -21.86
CA PRO A 423 -7.71 -3.90 -22.80
C PRO A 423 -6.89 -5.03 -22.14
N ALA A 424 -6.56 -4.89 -20.84
CA ALA A 424 -5.84 -5.92 -20.10
C ALA A 424 -6.72 -7.13 -19.72
N ASP A 425 -8.04 -6.99 -19.61
CA ASP A 425 -8.91 -8.04 -19.04
C ASP A 425 -8.83 -9.37 -19.84
N PRO A 426 -8.86 -9.38 -21.19
CA PRO A 426 -8.66 -10.61 -21.96
C PRO A 426 -7.27 -11.23 -21.79
N VAL A 427 -6.23 -10.41 -21.62
CA VAL A 427 -4.85 -10.88 -21.41
C VAL A 427 -4.73 -11.55 -20.04
N VAL A 428 -5.32 -10.93 -19.01
CA VAL A 428 -5.37 -11.50 -17.66
C VAL A 428 -6.18 -12.80 -17.65
N ALA A 429 -7.30 -12.87 -18.35
CA ALA A 429 -8.07 -14.11 -18.47
C ALA A 429 -7.27 -15.24 -19.16
N ASP A 430 -6.52 -14.93 -20.23
CA ASP A 430 -5.62 -15.90 -20.88
C ASP A 430 -4.47 -16.33 -19.95
N PHE A 431 -3.87 -15.38 -19.23
CA PHE A 431 -2.84 -15.66 -18.22
C PHE A 431 -3.29 -16.70 -17.19
N LEU A 432 -4.48 -16.50 -16.61
CA LEU A 432 -5.03 -17.39 -15.60
C LEU A 432 -5.37 -18.77 -16.17
N ARG A 433 -6.00 -18.81 -17.36
CA ARG A 433 -6.31 -20.07 -18.05
C ARG A 433 -5.05 -20.88 -18.34
N ARG A 434 -3.99 -20.24 -18.84
CA ARG A 434 -2.71 -20.91 -19.12
C ARG A 434 -2.10 -21.49 -17.85
N TRP A 435 -2.17 -20.76 -16.74
CA TRP A 435 -1.67 -21.26 -15.46
C TRP A 435 -2.46 -22.44 -14.92
N THR A 436 -3.78 -22.44 -15.06
CA THR A 436 -4.63 -23.60 -14.75
C THR A 436 -4.17 -24.83 -15.54
N ALA A 437 -3.87 -24.68 -16.84
CA ALA A 437 -3.36 -25.76 -17.68
C ALA A 437 -1.93 -26.19 -17.32
N VAL A 438 -1.00 -25.24 -17.12
CA VAL A 438 0.41 -25.51 -16.76
C VAL A 438 0.51 -26.33 -15.46
N LEU A 439 -0.34 -26.00 -14.49
CA LEU A 439 -0.41 -26.67 -13.19
C LEU A 439 -1.26 -27.95 -13.23
N GLY A 440 -1.96 -28.23 -14.33
CA GLY A 440 -2.82 -29.41 -14.47
C GLY A 440 -4.01 -29.41 -13.50
N LEU A 441 -4.54 -28.23 -13.15
CA LEU A 441 -5.56 -28.11 -12.10
C LEU A 441 -6.91 -28.75 -12.47
N GLU A 442 -7.20 -28.89 -13.76
CA GLU A 442 -8.46 -29.51 -14.25
C GLU A 442 -8.49 -31.03 -13.99
N ASP A 443 -7.32 -31.67 -13.92
CA ASP A 443 -7.18 -33.12 -13.75
C ASP A 443 -6.97 -33.54 -12.28
N VAL A 444 -7.05 -32.58 -11.34
CA VAL A 444 -6.78 -32.83 -9.92
C VAL A 444 -7.91 -33.63 -9.28
N GLY A 445 -7.56 -34.79 -8.73
CA GLY A 445 -8.51 -35.63 -7.98
C GLY A 445 -9.08 -34.91 -6.74
N PRO A 446 -10.36 -35.14 -6.40
CA PRO A 446 -10.96 -34.57 -5.18
C PRO A 446 -10.15 -34.89 -3.93
N GLY A 447 -9.96 -33.90 -3.06
CA GLY A 447 -9.21 -34.06 -1.80
C GLY A 447 -7.68 -34.03 -1.93
N THR A 448 -7.13 -33.78 -3.12
CA THR A 448 -5.68 -33.58 -3.29
C THR A 448 -5.21 -32.36 -2.49
N ALA A 449 -4.38 -32.57 -1.48
CA ALA A 449 -3.92 -31.50 -0.60
C ALA A 449 -2.76 -30.68 -1.18
N GLU A 450 -1.87 -31.30 -1.95
CA GLU A 450 -0.66 -30.68 -2.50
C GLU A 450 -0.29 -31.26 -3.88
N LEU A 451 0.19 -30.40 -4.78
CA LEU A 451 0.92 -30.74 -5.99
C LEU A 451 2.36 -30.24 -5.85
N ARG A 452 3.32 -31.08 -6.25
CA ARG A 452 4.75 -30.77 -6.20
C ARG A 452 5.36 -30.81 -7.59
N PHE A 453 6.16 -29.80 -7.90
CA PHE A 453 6.93 -29.68 -9.13
C PHE A 453 8.40 -29.42 -8.78
N THR A 454 9.31 -29.77 -9.69
CA THR A 454 10.66 -29.21 -9.64
C THR A 454 10.69 -27.86 -10.38
N ALA A 455 11.64 -26.98 -10.05
CA ALA A 455 11.83 -25.74 -10.81
C ALA A 455 12.10 -25.99 -12.30
N GLU A 456 12.80 -27.10 -12.63
CA GLU A 456 13.06 -27.51 -14.01
C GLU A 456 11.78 -27.90 -14.74
N GLU A 457 10.95 -28.75 -14.12
CA GLU A 457 9.69 -29.21 -14.71
C GLU A 457 8.72 -28.05 -14.96
N LEU A 458 8.46 -27.24 -13.93
CA LEU A 458 7.54 -26.10 -14.07
C LEU A 458 8.14 -25.03 -14.98
N GLY A 459 9.45 -24.85 -14.96
CA GLY A 459 10.17 -23.93 -15.85
C GLY A 459 9.99 -24.28 -17.32
N ALA A 460 10.12 -25.55 -17.69
CA ALA A 460 9.89 -25.99 -19.07
C ALA A 460 8.45 -25.73 -19.53
N ARG A 461 7.46 -26.09 -18.71
CA ARG A 461 6.03 -25.84 -19.01
C ARG A 461 5.72 -24.35 -19.12
N ALA A 462 6.26 -23.54 -18.21
CA ALA A 462 6.04 -22.10 -18.22
C ALA A 462 6.73 -21.42 -19.42
N ALA A 463 7.93 -21.87 -19.82
CA ALA A 463 8.62 -21.33 -21.00
C ALA A 463 7.83 -21.59 -22.29
N GLU A 464 7.20 -22.76 -22.42
CA GLU A 464 6.31 -23.07 -23.54
C GLU A 464 5.02 -22.26 -23.50
N ALA A 465 4.39 -22.15 -22.32
CA ALA A 465 3.11 -21.47 -22.17
C ALA A 465 3.21 -19.94 -22.20
N PHE A 466 4.34 -19.35 -21.82
CA PHE A 466 4.54 -17.91 -21.66
C PHE A 466 5.77 -17.40 -22.43
N PRO A 467 5.80 -17.53 -23.77
CA PRO A 467 6.93 -17.06 -24.57
C PRO A 467 6.98 -15.53 -24.61
N ALA A 468 8.02 -14.95 -24.01
CA ALA A 468 8.23 -13.51 -24.04
C ALA A 468 9.72 -13.16 -23.97
N ASP A 469 10.16 -12.33 -24.92
CA ASP A 469 11.56 -11.94 -25.05
C ASP A 469 11.93 -10.79 -24.10
N ARG A 470 10.97 -9.90 -23.78
CA ARG A 470 11.24 -8.67 -23.02
C ARG A 470 9.99 -8.17 -22.27
N PRO A 471 10.15 -7.37 -21.20
CA PRO A 471 9.04 -6.72 -20.52
C PRO A 471 8.40 -5.60 -21.36
N GLY A 472 7.12 -5.32 -21.08
CA GLY A 472 6.29 -4.44 -21.91
C GLY A 472 6.48 -2.92 -21.76
N TRP A 473 7.08 -2.45 -20.66
CA TRP A 473 7.44 -1.05 -20.40
C TRP A 473 8.61 -0.99 -19.41
N SER A 474 9.14 0.20 -19.09
CA SER A 474 10.36 0.35 -18.28
C SER A 474 10.29 -0.39 -16.94
N GLU A 475 9.33 -0.06 -16.09
CA GLU A 475 9.16 -0.60 -14.74
C GLU A 475 8.65 -2.06 -14.73
N ALA A 476 8.19 -2.60 -15.87
CA ALA A 476 7.76 -3.99 -15.96
C ALA A 476 8.87 -5.02 -15.73
N ARG A 477 10.14 -4.58 -15.77
CA ARG A 477 11.28 -5.42 -15.39
C ARG A 477 11.47 -5.58 -13.88
N VAL A 478 10.74 -4.83 -13.05
CA VAL A 478 10.89 -4.85 -11.59
C VAL A 478 9.74 -5.62 -10.96
N HIS A 479 10.06 -6.67 -10.21
CA HIS A 479 9.10 -7.47 -9.46
C HIS A 479 9.48 -7.52 -7.99
N SER A 480 8.51 -7.31 -7.10
CA SER A 480 8.77 -7.34 -5.65
C SER A 480 7.97 -8.44 -4.96
N PRO A 481 8.54 -9.65 -4.75
CA PRO A 481 7.86 -10.69 -3.98
C PRO A 481 8.00 -10.47 -2.47
N ASP A 482 6.94 -10.76 -1.75
CA ASP A 482 6.94 -10.97 -0.29
C ASP A 482 6.97 -12.48 -0.03
N VAL A 483 8.01 -12.96 0.67
CA VAL A 483 8.17 -14.39 0.99
C VAL A 483 8.26 -14.61 2.50
N HIS A 484 7.54 -15.61 2.99
CA HIS A 484 7.72 -16.09 4.36
C HIS A 484 8.77 -17.18 4.37
N LEU A 485 9.63 -17.14 5.40
CA LEU A 485 10.45 -18.28 5.78
C LEU A 485 9.66 -19.03 6.85
N CYS A 486 9.38 -20.31 6.62
CA CYS A 486 8.63 -21.16 7.54
C CYS A 486 9.58 -22.15 8.20
N ALA A 487 9.88 -21.93 9.48
CA ALA A 487 10.76 -22.77 10.28
C ALA A 487 10.31 -22.77 11.74
N THR A 488 10.66 -23.80 12.49
CA THR A 488 10.26 -23.88 13.91
C THR A 488 10.94 -22.81 14.77
N ASP A 489 12.16 -22.43 14.41
CA ASP A 489 13.01 -21.50 15.15
C ASP A 489 14.21 -21.07 14.28
N ALA A 490 15.06 -20.20 14.83
CA ALA A 490 16.27 -19.73 14.17
C ALA A 490 17.33 -20.83 13.97
N GLU A 491 17.37 -21.87 14.81
CA GLU A 491 18.33 -22.97 14.64
C GLU A 491 17.95 -23.88 13.47
N ALA A 492 16.65 -24.14 13.28
CA ALA A 492 16.12 -24.82 12.10
C ALA A 492 16.49 -24.08 10.82
N LEU A 493 16.37 -22.75 10.79
CA LEU A 493 16.84 -21.93 9.68
C LEU A 493 18.34 -22.07 9.42
N ALA A 494 19.16 -22.01 10.48
CA ALA A 494 20.60 -22.15 10.36
C ALA A 494 21.02 -23.52 9.79
N ARG A 495 20.27 -24.59 10.08
CA ARG A 495 20.49 -25.93 9.52
C ARG A 495 19.95 -26.12 8.09
N GLY A 496 19.04 -25.26 7.64
CA GLY A 496 18.35 -25.42 6.35
C GLY A 496 17.01 -26.14 6.44
N ASP A 497 16.47 -26.34 7.65
CA ASP A 497 15.21 -27.04 7.91
C ASP A 497 14.03 -26.05 7.83
N TYR A 498 13.75 -25.52 6.64
CA TYR A 498 12.68 -24.56 6.42
C TYR A 498 12.09 -24.68 5.02
N THR A 499 10.96 -24.00 4.79
CA THR A 499 10.39 -23.79 3.45
C THR A 499 10.16 -22.31 3.21
N LEU A 500 10.08 -21.93 1.93
CA LEU A 500 9.63 -20.60 1.53
C LEU A 500 8.16 -20.64 1.16
N VAL A 501 7.43 -19.55 1.42
CA VAL A 501 6.03 -19.41 1.02
C VAL A 501 5.82 -18.04 0.42
N LEU A 502 5.40 -17.98 -0.84
CA LEU A 502 5.05 -16.72 -1.50
C LEU A 502 3.80 -16.12 -0.84
N GLY A 503 3.95 -14.94 -0.25
CA GLY A 503 2.87 -14.14 0.34
C GLY A 503 2.12 -13.33 -0.72
N GLU A 504 2.86 -12.49 -1.44
CA GLU A 504 2.37 -11.55 -2.45
C GLU A 504 3.43 -11.38 -3.54
N LEU A 505 3.01 -11.13 -4.78
CA LEU A 505 3.92 -10.78 -5.86
C LEU A 505 3.49 -9.45 -6.49
N HIS A 506 4.26 -8.40 -6.20
CA HIS A 506 4.10 -7.11 -6.85
C HIS A 506 4.76 -7.16 -8.23
N ILE A 507 3.98 -7.52 -9.25
CA ILE A 507 4.43 -7.56 -10.66
C ILE A 507 4.55 -6.13 -11.20
N ALA A 508 5.63 -5.85 -11.95
CA ALA A 508 5.85 -4.56 -12.63
C ALA A 508 5.78 -3.37 -11.67
N SER A 509 6.38 -3.52 -10.48
CA SER A 509 6.29 -2.57 -9.39
C SER A 509 7.53 -2.62 -8.51
N ALA A 510 8.19 -1.47 -8.36
CA ALA A 510 9.26 -1.26 -7.40
C ALA A 510 8.69 -0.98 -6.00
N ALA A 511 8.43 -2.01 -5.21
CA ALA A 511 7.77 -1.84 -3.90
C ALA A 511 8.60 -1.01 -2.90
N PHE A 512 9.93 -1.00 -3.04
CA PHE A 512 10.81 -0.14 -2.24
C PHE A 512 10.70 1.35 -2.59
N ASP A 513 10.09 1.71 -3.74
CA ASP A 513 9.80 3.10 -4.11
C ASP A 513 8.57 3.63 -3.35
N THR A 514 8.59 3.43 -2.04
CA THR A 514 7.58 3.91 -1.08
C THR A 514 8.32 4.63 0.03
N GLN A 515 8.10 5.93 0.19
CA GLN A 515 9.00 6.83 0.93
C GLN A 515 9.24 6.44 2.39
N PHE A 516 8.25 5.89 3.09
CA PHE A 516 8.47 5.46 4.47
C PHE A 516 9.55 4.37 4.59
N PHE A 517 9.82 3.58 3.54
CA PHE A 517 10.93 2.61 3.55
C PHE A 517 12.32 3.27 3.54
N ALA A 518 12.44 4.58 3.29
CA ALA A 518 13.71 5.29 3.50
C ALA A 518 14.13 5.27 4.99
N LEU A 519 13.17 5.14 5.92
CA LEU A 519 13.43 5.01 7.34
C LEU A 519 14.20 3.71 7.64
N GLY A 520 15.22 3.82 8.50
CA GLY A 520 16.00 2.68 8.99
C GLY A 520 17.05 2.13 8.03
N HIS A 521 17.12 2.61 6.78
CA HIS A 521 18.24 2.27 5.89
C HIS A 521 19.45 3.16 6.24
N PRO A 522 20.67 2.61 6.41
CA PRO A 522 21.84 3.42 6.80
C PRO A 522 22.33 4.36 5.68
N ALA A 523 22.04 4.04 4.42
CA ALA A 523 22.45 4.83 3.24
C ALA A 523 21.37 4.80 2.14
N PRO A 524 20.18 5.41 2.35
CA PRO A 524 19.03 5.26 1.44
C PRO A 524 19.31 5.72 0.00
N GLN A 525 20.30 6.59 -0.20
CA GLN A 525 20.83 7.03 -1.49
C GLN A 525 21.19 5.84 -2.41
N VAL A 526 21.77 4.77 -1.86
CA VAL A 526 22.18 3.58 -2.63
C VAL A 526 20.99 2.89 -3.31
N LEU A 527 19.80 2.94 -2.69
CA LEU A 527 18.57 2.37 -3.27
C LEU A 527 18.11 3.20 -4.48
N ARG A 528 18.24 4.53 -4.41
CA ARG A 528 17.92 5.43 -5.53
C ARG A 528 18.88 5.22 -6.69
N GLU A 529 20.17 5.09 -6.39
CA GLU A 529 21.20 4.80 -7.40
C GLU A 529 20.98 3.42 -8.05
N ALA A 530 20.60 2.40 -7.27
CA ALA A 530 20.26 1.09 -7.80
C ALA A 530 19.05 1.14 -8.74
N LEU A 531 17.97 1.83 -8.35
CA LEU A 531 16.80 1.97 -9.22
C LEU A 531 17.12 2.74 -10.50
N ALA A 532 17.92 3.81 -10.41
CA ALA A 532 18.35 4.57 -11.58
C ALA A 532 19.26 3.76 -12.50
N ALA A 533 20.05 2.82 -11.97
CA ALA A 533 20.85 1.90 -12.79
C ALA A 533 19.98 0.86 -13.53
N ASP A 534 18.92 0.38 -12.87
CA ASP A 534 17.97 -0.58 -13.47
C ASP A 534 17.00 0.10 -14.44
N LEU A 535 16.68 1.38 -14.23
CA LEU A 535 15.79 2.20 -15.04
C LEU A 535 16.50 3.51 -15.46
N PRO A 536 17.47 3.43 -16.40
CA PRO A 536 18.33 4.57 -16.76
C PRO A 536 17.65 5.59 -17.67
N ASP A 537 16.60 5.18 -18.39
CA ASP A 537 15.82 6.05 -19.27
C ASP A 537 14.84 6.91 -18.44
N SER A 538 14.32 8.00 -19.04
CA SER A 538 13.40 8.93 -18.37
C SER A 538 12.03 8.27 -18.11
N ARG A 539 11.65 8.10 -16.83
CA ARG A 539 10.30 7.64 -16.47
C ARG A 539 9.32 8.81 -16.37
N VAL A 540 8.06 8.54 -16.71
CA VAL A 540 6.96 9.50 -16.53
C VAL A 540 6.18 9.10 -15.27
N ARG A 541 6.30 9.88 -14.20
CA ARG A 541 5.52 9.71 -12.96
C ARG A 541 4.31 10.62 -12.99
N LEU A 542 3.15 10.13 -12.56
CA LEU A 542 1.96 10.98 -12.46
C LEU A 542 2.07 11.88 -11.22
N LEU A 543 1.84 13.19 -11.39
CA LEU A 543 1.63 14.08 -10.26
C LEU A 543 0.19 13.92 -9.77
N LEU A 544 0.00 13.16 -8.69
CA LEU A 544 -1.31 12.76 -8.22
C LEU A 544 -2.00 13.87 -7.41
N PRO A 545 -3.32 14.08 -7.57
CA PRO A 545 -4.08 14.97 -6.71
C PRO A 545 -4.27 14.37 -5.30
N HIS A 546 -4.57 15.22 -4.32
CA HIS A 546 -4.65 14.84 -2.90
C HIS A 546 -5.82 13.91 -2.51
N ASP A 547 -6.79 13.76 -3.41
CA ASP A 547 -7.94 12.87 -3.29
C ASP A 547 -7.75 11.57 -4.10
N TRP A 548 -6.59 11.35 -4.70
CA TRP A 548 -6.29 10.13 -5.43
C TRP A 548 -6.45 8.90 -4.52
N PRO A 549 -7.18 7.85 -4.95
CA PRO A 549 -7.43 6.68 -4.12
C PRO A 549 -6.14 6.03 -3.62
N ARG A 550 -6.09 5.73 -2.31
CA ARG A 550 -4.96 5.05 -1.64
C ARG A 550 -3.63 5.80 -1.75
N HIS A 551 -3.65 7.12 -1.93
CA HIS A 551 -2.46 7.97 -1.94
C HIS A 551 -2.38 8.84 -0.68
N CYS A 552 -1.23 8.83 -0.03
CA CYS A 552 -0.90 9.64 1.15
C CYS A 552 0.61 9.91 1.19
N SER A 553 1.06 10.85 2.02
CA SER A 553 2.49 11.19 2.12
C SER A 553 3.37 10.00 2.46
N ARG A 554 2.84 9.09 3.28
CA ARG A 554 3.57 7.89 3.70
C ARG A 554 3.96 7.00 2.51
N ASN A 555 3.09 6.87 1.50
CA ASN A 555 3.33 6.00 0.35
C ASN A 555 3.71 6.75 -0.95
N ALA A 556 4.26 7.96 -0.83
CA ALA A 556 4.81 8.69 -1.95
C ALA A 556 6.02 7.99 -2.59
N TYR A 557 6.28 8.27 -3.87
CA TYR A 557 7.52 7.88 -4.54
C TYR A 557 8.68 8.72 -4.02
N TRP A 558 9.86 8.11 -3.89
CA TRP A 558 11.05 8.79 -3.37
C TRP A 558 12.34 8.44 -4.12
N MET A 559 12.35 7.34 -4.87
CA MET A 559 13.48 6.88 -5.67
C MET A 559 13.44 7.46 -7.07
N ASN A 560 13.41 8.79 -7.14
CA ASN A 560 13.45 9.54 -8.38
C ASN A 560 14.84 9.44 -9.05
N GLY A 561 14.85 9.04 -10.32
CA GLY A 561 16.03 9.04 -11.18
C GLY A 561 16.32 10.45 -11.73
N PRO A 562 17.55 10.70 -12.21
CA PRO A 562 17.98 12.03 -12.66
C PRO A 562 17.25 12.53 -13.92
N HIS A 563 16.60 11.65 -14.67
CA HIS A 563 15.89 11.97 -15.91
C HIS A 563 14.37 11.85 -15.77
N ASP A 564 13.86 11.43 -14.62
CA ASP A 564 12.43 11.23 -14.42
C ASP A 564 11.67 12.55 -14.38
N VAL A 565 10.47 12.54 -14.94
CA VAL A 565 9.56 13.70 -14.98
C VAL A 565 8.26 13.44 -14.23
N GLU A 566 7.61 14.53 -13.84
CA GLU A 566 6.28 14.53 -13.23
C GLU A 566 5.26 15.05 -14.24
N LEU A 567 4.35 14.19 -14.69
CA LEU A 567 3.27 14.58 -15.58
C LEU A 567 2.17 15.29 -14.80
N GLY A 568 2.03 16.60 -15.02
CA GLY A 568 0.89 17.37 -14.54
C GLY A 568 -0.31 17.19 -15.46
N PHE A 569 -1.32 16.41 -15.05
CA PHE A 569 -2.50 16.13 -15.86
C PHE A 569 -3.80 16.72 -15.29
N VAL A 570 -3.79 17.06 -13.99
CA VAL A 570 -4.88 17.70 -13.24
C VAL A 570 -4.28 18.69 -12.23
N PRO A 571 -5.09 19.61 -11.64
CA PRO A 571 -4.63 20.37 -10.49
C PRO A 571 -4.14 19.44 -9.38
N ALA A 572 -2.89 19.62 -8.95
CA ALA A 572 -2.27 18.81 -7.92
C ALA A 572 -1.26 19.66 -7.13
N PRO A 573 -1.09 19.40 -5.82
CA PRO A 573 -0.10 20.08 -5.00
C PRO A 573 1.29 19.52 -5.26
N GLY A 574 2.31 20.27 -4.85
CA GLY A 574 3.62 19.70 -4.57
C GLY A 574 4.49 19.36 -5.77
N ALA A 575 4.21 19.93 -6.95
CA ALA A 575 4.99 19.69 -8.15
C ALA A 575 6.46 20.14 -7.97
N ASP A 576 7.42 19.32 -8.41
CA ASP A 576 8.81 19.75 -8.56
C ASP A 576 8.97 20.55 -9.87
N PRO A 577 9.27 21.87 -9.82
CA PRO A 577 9.38 22.69 -11.02
C PRO A 577 10.42 22.23 -12.03
N ASP A 578 11.47 21.51 -11.60
CA ASP A 578 12.52 21.02 -12.51
C ASP A 578 12.11 19.73 -13.23
N ARG A 579 11.12 19.02 -12.70
CA ARG A 579 10.66 17.72 -13.22
C ARG A 579 9.30 17.80 -13.88
N LEU A 580 8.52 18.84 -13.57
CA LEU A 580 7.16 19.01 -14.04
C LEU A 580 7.10 19.16 -15.57
N VAL A 581 6.25 18.34 -16.17
CA VAL A 581 5.86 18.42 -17.58
C VAL A 581 4.33 18.46 -17.64
N PRO A 582 3.72 19.58 -18.07
CA PRO A 582 2.27 19.65 -18.24
C PRO A 582 1.81 18.72 -19.36
N VAL A 583 0.68 18.03 -19.19
CA VAL A 583 0.04 17.23 -20.25
C VAL A 583 -0.27 18.07 -21.51
N THR A 584 -0.49 19.38 -21.32
CA THR A 584 -0.74 20.37 -22.38
C THR A 584 0.53 20.82 -23.13
N ALA A 585 1.71 20.37 -22.68
CA ALA A 585 3.01 20.61 -23.31
C ALA A 585 3.44 19.49 -24.26
N LEU A 586 2.66 18.40 -24.33
CA LEU A 586 3.04 17.20 -25.07
C LEU A 586 2.16 16.99 -26.30
N THR A 587 2.79 16.57 -27.40
CA THR A 587 2.13 16.08 -28.61
C THR A 587 2.50 14.61 -28.84
N VAL A 588 1.63 13.87 -29.51
CA VAL A 588 1.81 12.46 -29.83
C VAL A 588 1.91 12.34 -31.34
N THR A 589 2.88 11.55 -31.79
CA THR A 589 3.12 11.26 -33.21
C THR A 589 3.29 9.77 -33.42
N ASP A 590 2.82 9.27 -34.54
CA ASP A 590 3.10 7.91 -35.00
C ASP A 590 4.45 7.86 -35.71
N THR A 591 5.33 6.97 -35.26
CA THR A 591 6.69 6.78 -35.78
C THR A 591 6.90 5.32 -36.18
N PRO A 592 7.97 4.97 -36.93
CA PRO A 592 8.29 3.57 -37.21
C PRO A 592 8.42 2.71 -35.95
N ASP A 593 8.83 3.33 -34.84
CA ASP A 593 8.99 2.74 -33.51
C ASP A 593 7.72 2.95 -32.66
N GLY A 594 6.54 3.08 -33.29
CA GLY A 594 5.26 3.27 -32.61
C GLY A 594 4.96 4.70 -32.15
N LEU A 595 3.93 4.84 -31.30
CA LEU A 595 3.47 6.13 -30.80
C LEU A 595 4.45 6.72 -29.77
N VAL A 596 4.84 7.97 -30.00
CA VAL A 596 5.78 8.71 -29.15
C VAL A 596 5.16 10.03 -28.70
N ALA A 597 5.17 10.29 -27.39
CA ALA A 597 4.86 11.59 -26.82
C ALA A 597 6.13 12.46 -26.82
N ARG A 598 6.01 13.72 -27.25
CA ARG A 598 7.12 14.66 -27.45
C ARG A 598 6.85 15.98 -26.75
N ALA A 599 7.86 16.50 -26.06
CA ALA A 599 7.91 17.86 -25.55
C ALA A 599 8.59 18.80 -26.56
N GLU A 600 8.31 20.09 -26.46
CA GLU A 600 8.93 21.12 -27.31
C GLU A 600 10.45 21.24 -27.10
N ASP A 601 10.95 20.85 -25.92
CA ASP A 601 12.38 20.84 -25.60
C ASP A 601 13.14 19.63 -26.15
N GLY A 602 12.46 18.79 -26.94
CA GLY A 602 13.03 17.62 -27.61
C GLY A 602 13.04 16.35 -26.77
N ARG A 603 12.62 16.40 -25.49
CA ARG A 603 12.37 15.17 -24.73
C ARG A 603 11.23 14.37 -25.35
N GLN A 604 11.35 13.05 -25.31
CA GLN A 604 10.37 12.14 -25.88
C GLN A 604 10.24 10.87 -25.05
N TRP A 605 9.05 10.29 -25.07
CA TRP A 605 8.70 9.07 -24.35
C TRP A 605 7.84 8.17 -25.24
N PRO A 606 8.09 6.85 -25.28
CA PRO A 606 7.10 5.91 -25.80
C PRO A 606 5.76 6.13 -25.12
N ILE A 607 4.65 6.04 -25.85
CA ILE A 607 3.34 6.35 -25.25
C ILE A 607 3.04 5.47 -24.04
N LEU A 608 3.47 4.21 -24.05
CA LEU A 608 3.27 3.30 -22.92
C LEU A 608 4.00 3.75 -21.66
N GLU A 609 5.12 4.46 -21.78
CA GLU A 609 5.85 5.00 -20.63
C GLU A 609 5.03 6.09 -19.92
N VAL A 610 4.26 6.90 -20.68
CA VAL A 610 3.33 7.90 -20.14
C VAL A 610 2.22 7.25 -19.30
N PHE A 611 1.83 6.02 -19.62
CA PHE A 611 0.79 5.25 -18.92
C PHE A 611 1.36 4.18 -17.97
N ALA A 612 2.68 4.06 -17.82
CA ALA A 612 3.33 2.93 -17.14
C ALA A 612 2.81 2.67 -15.72
N ASN A 613 2.60 3.73 -14.93
CA ASN A 613 2.04 3.62 -13.58
C ASN A 613 0.65 2.95 -13.58
N MET A 614 -0.19 3.29 -14.55
CA MET A 614 -1.55 2.78 -14.65
C MET A 614 -1.60 1.36 -15.24
N LEU A 615 -0.63 1.01 -16.09
CA LEU A 615 -0.45 -0.37 -16.60
C LEU A 615 0.01 -1.31 -15.48
N GLY A 616 0.92 -0.86 -14.61
CA GLY A 616 1.36 -1.61 -13.43
C GLY A 616 0.20 -1.99 -12.50
N LEU A 617 -0.80 -1.13 -12.35
CA LEU A 617 -2.01 -1.43 -11.57
C LEU A 617 -2.83 -2.61 -12.15
N GLN A 618 -2.76 -2.86 -13.46
CA GLN A 618 -3.47 -3.96 -14.12
C GLN A 618 -2.76 -5.30 -13.93
N ALA A 619 -1.43 -5.28 -13.82
CA ALA A 619 -0.59 -6.47 -13.60
C ALA A 619 -0.43 -6.82 -12.11
N PHE A 620 -0.69 -5.87 -11.22
CA PHE A 620 -0.47 -6.00 -9.78
C PHE A 620 -1.15 -7.25 -9.22
N ASP A 621 -0.35 -8.18 -8.68
CA ASP A 621 -0.80 -9.33 -7.90
C ASP A 621 -1.83 -10.23 -8.62
N THR A 622 -1.90 -10.17 -9.96
CA THR A 622 -2.81 -10.98 -10.79
C THR A 622 -2.65 -12.47 -10.52
N TRP A 623 -1.45 -12.90 -10.12
CA TRP A 623 -1.15 -14.27 -9.74
C TRP A 623 -2.07 -14.86 -8.66
N LYS A 624 -2.54 -14.06 -7.69
CA LYS A 624 -3.44 -14.56 -6.63
C LYS A 624 -4.80 -15.04 -7.14
N LEU A 625 -5.16 -14.70 -8.38
CA LEU A 625 -6.39 -15.14 -9.02
C LEU A 625 -6.26 -16.54 -9.64
N ALA A 626 -5.04 -17.08 -9.79
CA ALA A 626 -4.85 -18.41 -10.34
C ALA A 626 -5.39 -19.50 -9.41
N GLY A 627 -6.02 -20.53 -9.98
CA GLY A 627 -6.58 -21.65 -9.23
C GLY A 627 -7.77 -22.30 -9.93
N ALA A 628 -8.26 -23.39 -9.34
CA ALA A 628 -9.50 -24.05 -9.75
C ALA A 628 -10.71 -23.46 -9.01
N ASP A 629 -11.88 -23.63 -9.61
CA ASP A 629 -13.16 -23.45 -8.93
C ASP A 629 -13.27 -24.44 -7.75
N GLY A 630 -13.81 -23.97 -6.62
CA GLY A 630 -13.86 -24.77 -5.40
C GLY A 630 -12.48 -24.89 -4.73
N HIS A 631 -11.79 -26.02 -4.88
CA HIS A 631 -10.57 -26.33 -4.11
C HIS A 631 -9.32 -26.30 -4.99
N THR A 632 -8.32 -25.50 -4.59
CA THR A 632 -6.97 -25.48 -5.17
C THR A 632 -6.00 -26.11 -4.17
N PRO A 633 -5.31 -27.23 -4.53
CA PRO A 633 -4.24 -27.80 -3.70
C PRO A 633 -3.12 -26.80 -3.46
N ARG A 634 -2.33 -27.05 -2.41
CA ARG A 634 -1.05 -26.34 -2.26
C ARG A 634 -0.16 -26.64 -3.46
N ILE A 635 0.44 -25.62 -4.07
CA ILE A 635 1.38 -25.77 -5.17
C ILE A 635 2.78 -25.45 -4.67
N THR A 636 3.65 -26.46 -4.68
CA THR A 636 5.03 -26.37 -4.19
C THR A 636 6.01 -26.64 -5.34
N VAL A 637 7.00 -25.76 -5.49
CA VAL A 637 8.12 -25.90 -6.44
C VAL A 637 9.39 -26.05 -5.64
N ASP A 638 9.99 -27.24 -5.68
CA ASP A 638 11.08 -27.64 -4.78
C ASP A 638 10.73 -27.37 -3.30
N ASP A 639 11.32 -26.35 -2.68
CA ASP A 639 11.08 -25.93 -1.29
C ASP A 639 10.29 -24.60 -1.16
N LEU A 640 9.68 -24.14 -2.26
CA LEU A 640 8.91 -22.90 -2.32
C LEU A 640 7.43 -23.19 -2.59
N VAL A 641 6.57 -22.86 -1.64
CA VAL A 641 5.12 -22.86 -1.84
C VAL A 641 4.73 -21.61 -2.64
N LEU A 642 4.32 -21.80 -3.89
CA LEU A 642 3.84 -20.72 -4.76
C LEU A 642 2.37 -20.37 -4.51
N VAL A 643 1.56 -21.38 -4.20
CA VAL A 643 0.13 -21.23 -3.93
C VAL A 643 -0.22 -22.02 -2.68
N ARG A 644 -0.84 -21.37 -1.72
CA ARG A 644 -1.38 -22.00 -0.51
C ARG A 644 -2.67 -22.75 -0.84
N ARG A 645 -2.94 -23.84 -0.11
CA ARG A 645 -4.22 -24.56 -0.19
C ARG A 645 -5.38 -23.58 -0.01
N THR A 646 -6.30 -23.54 -0.97
CA THR A 646 -7.34 -22.51 -1.07
C THR A 646 -8.69 -23.13 -1.42
N TRP A 647 -9.76 -22.64 -0.80
CA TRP A 647 -11.15 -23.00 -1.06
C TRP A 647 -11.92 -21.74 -1.47
N ARG A 648 -12.72 -21.84 -2.52
CA ARG A 648 -13.58 -20.79 -3.06
C ARG A 648 -15.03 -21.24 -2.93
N SER A 649 -15.87 -20.36 -2.39
CA SER A 649 -17.29 -20.61 -2.19
C SER A 649 -18.05 -19.28 -2.25
N THR A 650 -19.34 -19.31 -1.94
CA THR A 650 -20.18 -18.11 -1.78
C THR A 650 -20.73 -18.03 -0.36
N ILE A 651 -21.19 -16.85 0.03
CA ILE A 651 -21.84 -16.67 1.35
C ILE A 651 -23.02 -17.63 1.52
N GLY A 652 -23.86 -17.75 0.49
CA GLY A 652 -25.04 -18.63 0.51
C GLY A 652 -24.66 -20.10 0.65
N ALA A 653 -23.66 -20.56 -0.10
CA ALA A 653 -23.22 -21.95 -0.06
C ALA A 653 -22.61 -22.34 1.30
N GLY A 654 -21.91 -21.40 1.97
CA GLY A 654 -21.32 -21.66 3.29
C GLY A 654 -22.31 -21.77 4.44
N GLY A 655 -23.53 -21.21 4.33
CA GLY A 655 -24.61 -21.32 5.32
C GLY A 655 -24.36 -20.67 6.70
N LEU A 656 -23.16 -20.12 6.95
CA LEU A 656 -22.80 -19.54 8.25
C LEU A 656 -23.51 -18.21 8.56
N ALA A 657 -23.95 -17.48 7.53
CA ALA A 657 -24.58 -16.16 7.70
C ALA A 657 -25.96 -16.25 8.39
N ASP A 658 -26.68 -17.35 8.18
CA ASP A 658 -28.03 -17.62 8.73
C ASP A 658 -28.02 -17.94 10.22
N VAL A 659 -26.88 -18.37 10.76
CA VAL A 659 -26.80 -18.86 12.14
C VAL A 659 -26.63 -17.69 13.11
N THR A 660 -27.61 -17.48 13.99
CA THR A 660 -27.66 -16.34 14.92
C THR A 660 -27.20 -16.68 16.33
N GLY A 661 -27.46 -17.89 16.82
CA GLY A 661 -27.06 -18.32 18.16
C GLY A 661 -25.54 -18.50 18.29
N GLU A 662 -24.98 -18.17 19.47
CA GLU A 662 -23.52 -18.11 19.66
C GLU A 662 -22.85 -19.49 19.59
N GLN A 663 -23.40 -20.46 20.33
CA GLN A 663 -22.95 -21.85 20.31
C GLN A 663 -23.25 -22.52 18.97
N GLN A 664 -24.43 -22.24 18.40
CA GLN A 664 -24.83 -22.76 17.09
C GLN A 664 -23.87 -22.29 15.99
N ARG A 665 -23.40 -21.05 16.04
CA ARG A 665 -22.38 -20.53 15.10
C ARG A 665 -21.08 -21.33 15.18
N PHE A 666 -20.62 -21.64 16.40
CA PHE A 666 -19.43 -22.46 16.59
C PHE A 666 -19.61 -23.87 16.03
N VAL A 667 -20.73 -24.53 16.34
CA VAL A 667 -21.04 -25.87 15.79
C VAL A 667 -21.14 -25.85 14.25
N ALA A 668 -21.80 -24.84 13.68
CA ALA A 668 -21.92 -24.70 12.23
C ALA A 668 -20.56 -24.50 11.55
N ALA A 669 -19.67 -23.69 12.13
CA ALA A 669 -18.33 -23.50 11.60
C ALA A 669 -17.46 -24.75 11.72
N ARG A 670 -17.58 -25.53 12.81
CA ARG A 670 -16.92 -26.85 12.93
C ARG A 670 -17.38 -27.80 11.83
N ARG A 671 -18.68 -27.86 11.57
CA ARG A 671 -19.26 -28.67 10.50
C ARG A 671 -18.73 -28.25 9.13
N TRP A 672 -18.70 -26.95 8.85
CA TRP A 672 -18.19 -26.40 7.59
C TRP A 672 -16.70 -26.74 7.39
N ARG A 673 -15.86 -26.50 8.41
CA ARG A 673 -14.43 -26.88 8.41
C ARG A 673 -14.23 -28.37 8.09
N ARG A 674 -15.02 -29.26 8.70
CA ARG A 674 -14.94 -30.71 8.46
C ARG A 674 -15.43 -31.12 7.07
N ALA A 675 -16.52 -30.53 6.59
CA ALA A 675 -17.09 -30.84 5.28
C ALA A 675 -16.14 -30.50 4.13
N GLU A 676 -15.40 -29.40 4.26
CA GLU A 676 -14.46 -28.91 3.25
C GLU A 676 -13.01 -29.40 3.45
N ASP A 677 -12.74 -30.20 4.48
CA ASP A 677 -11.39 -30.62 4.88
C ASP A 677 -10.41 -29.44 5.09
N MET A 678 -10.89 -28.37 5.72
CA MET A 678 -10.06 -27.20 6.04
C MET A 678 -9.20 -27.46 7.28
N PRO A 679 -7.99 -26.88 7.36
CA PRO A 679 -7.20 -26.86 8.60
C PRO A 679 -7.88 -26.01 9.67
N GLU A 680 -7.40 -26.11 10.92
CA GLU A 680 -7.92 -25.32 12.04
C GLU A 680 -7.74 -23.81 11.83
N GLN A 681 -6.63 -23.41 11.22
CA GLN A 681 -6.24 -22.03 11.03
C GLN A 681 -6.26 -21.67 9.56
N VAL A 682 -7.03 -20.64 9.22
CA VAL A 682 -7.23 -20.15 7.85
C VAL A 682 -7.25 -18.63 7.81
N TYR A 683 -7.08 -18.08 6.62
CA TYR A 683 -7.38 -16.71 6.28
C TYR A 683 -8.62 -16.67 5.40
N VAL A 684 -9.61 -15.87 5.76
CA VAL A 684 -10.86 -15.71 4.99
C VAL A 684 -10.93 -14.31 4.40
N ARG A 685 -11.05 -14.22 3.08
CA ARG A 685 -11.32 -12.99 2.33
C ARG A 685 -12.75 -13.05 1.79
N VAL A 686 -13.48 -11.95 1.93
CA VAL A 686 -14.78 -11.76 1.27
C VAL A 686 -14.59 -10.68 0.20
N ALA A 687 -15.22 -10.83 -0.97
CA ALA A 687 -15.01 -9.90 -2.10
C ALA A 687 -15.26 -8.42 -1.77
N THR A 688 -16.11 -8.14 -0.78
CA THR A 688 -16.41 -6.77 -0.30
C THR A 688 -15.35 -6.18 0.63
N ASP A 689 -14.35 -6.97 1.07
CA ASP A 689 -13.29 -6.56 1.98
C ASP A 689 -11.92 -6.49 1.29
N ILE A 690 -11.08 -5.53 1.71
CA ILE A 690 -9.76 -5.29 1.11
C ILE A 690 -8.72 -6.34 1.54
N LYS A 691 -8.77 -6.80 2.80
CA LYS A 691 -7.75 -7.68 3.39
C LYS A 691 -8.40 -8.90 4.05
N PRO A 692 -7.79 -10.10 3.93
CA PRO A 692 -8.29 -11.30 4.59
C PRO A 692 -8.26 -11.18 6.12
N GLN A 693 -9.11 -11.94 6.82
CA GLN A 693 -9.14 -12.05 8.27
C GLN A 693 -8.64 -13.44 8.70
N PHE A 694 -7.83 -13.49 9.75
CA PHE A 694 -7.42 -14.75 10.37
C PHE A 694 -8.61 -15.35 11.13
N VAL A 695 -8.81 -16.66 10.95
CA VAL A 695 -9.82 -17.45 11.63
C VAL A 695 -9.16 -18.72 12.16
N ASP A 696 -9.33 -18.97 13.46
CA ASP A 696 -9.04 -20.25 14.07
C ASP A 696 -10.39 -20.91 14.44
N PHE A 697 -10.71 -22.04 13.82
CA PHE A 697 -11.96 -22.77 14.03
C PHE A 697 -12.07 -23.41 15.42
N THR A 698 -11.03 -23.35 16.25
CA THR A 698 -11.09 -23.71 17.67
C THR A 698 -11.47 -22.52 18.55
N SER A 699 -11.52 -21.28 18.02
CA SER A 699 -11.84 -20.07 18.78
C SER A 699 -13.28 -19.60 18.61
N PRO A 700 -14.10 -19.59 19.67
CA PRO A 700 -15.48 -19.08 19.59
C PRO A 700 -15.58 -17.61 19.15
N VAL A 701 -14.62 -16.76 19.52
CA VAL A 701 -14.66 -15.33 19.14
C VAL A 701 -14.26 -15.11 17.68
N TYR A 702 -13.27 -15.83 17.15
CA TYR A 702 -12.89 -15.69 15.74
C TYR A 702 -13.96 -16.27 14.81
N VAL A 703 -14.58 -17.40 15.18
CA VAL A 703 -15.78 -17.91 14.49
C VAL A 703 -16.91 -16.88 14.50
N ARG A 704 -17.16 -16.25 15.66
CA ARG A 704 -18.23 -15.24 15.75
C ARG A 704 -17.94 -14.03 14.85
N LEU A 705 -16.69 -13.57 14.82
CA LEU A 705 -16.23 -12.51 13.91
C LEU A 705 -16.44 -12.90 12.44
N LEU A 706 -16.07 -14.13 12.04
CA LEU A 706 -16.32 -14.66 10.71
C LEU A 706 -17.82 -14.59 10.35
N CYS A 707 -18.70 -15.13 11.21
CA CYS A 707 -20.15 -15.08 10.93
C CYS A 707 -20.69 -13.64 10.84
N THR A 708 -20.18 -12.72 11.65
CA THR A 708 -20.57 -11.30 11.60
C THR A 708 -20.09 -10.65 10.30
N MET A 709 -18.86 -10.92 9.86
CA MET A 709 -18.31 -10.47 8.58
C MET A 709 -19.16 -10.97 7.41
N LEU A 710 -19.44 -12.28 7.34
CA LEU A 710 -20.24 -12.88 6.28
C LEU A 710 -21.66 -12.30 6.23
N ARG A 711 -22.32 -12.12 7.38
CA ARG A 711 -23.64 -11.48 7.42
C ARG A 711 -23.62 -10.03 6.92
N GLY A 712 -22.60 -9.26 7.29
CA GLY A 712 -22.43 -7.89 6.84
C GLY A 712 -22.21 -7.79 5.33
N ALA A 713 -21.42 -8.71 4.77
CA ALA A 713 -21.20 -8.79 3.33
C ALA A 713 -22.46 -9.22 2.57
N ARG A 714 -23.20 -10.21 3.08
CA ARG A 714 -24.50 -10.65 2.52
C ARG A 714 -25.47 -9.49 2.39
N ALA A 715 -25.57 -8.66 3.43
CA ALA A 715 -26.48 -7.51 3.45
C ALA A 715 -26.14 -6.46 2.38
N LYS A 716 -24.88 -6.41 1.90
CA LYS A 716 -24.41 -5.47 0.89
C LYS A 716 -24.48 -6.04 -0.53
N GLY A 717 -24.16 -7.31 -0.72
CA GLY A 717 -23.95 -7.91 -2.04
C GLY A 717 -24.74 -9.17 -2.36
N GLY A 718 -25.55 -9.69 -1.43
CA GLY A 718 -26.36 -10.89 -1.63
C GLY A 718 -25.63 -12.21 -1.32
N ASP A 719 -26.23 -13.33 -1.73
CA ASP A 719 -25.77 -14.69 -1.43
C ASP A 719 -24.60 -15.14 -2.32
N ASP A 720 -24.48 -14.57 -3.51
CA ASP A 720 -23.46 -14.92 -4.51
C ASP A 720 -22.12 -14.22 -4.28
N VAL A 721 -21.99 -13.43 -3.20
CA VAL A 721 -20.72 -12.80 -2.83
C VAL A 721 -19.67 -13.87 -2.57
N GLU A 722 -18.55 -13.78 -3.27
CA GLU A 722 -17.43 -14.72 -3.18
C GLU A 722 -16.76 -14.67 -1.79
N VAL A 723 -16.44 -15.88 -1.30
CA VAL A 723 -15.66 -16.13 -0.10
C VAL A 723 -14.47 -17.02 -0.48
N ILE A 724 -13.27 -16.50 -0.25
CA ILE A 724 -12.01 -17.23 -0.46
C ILE A 724 -11.42 -17.56 0.91
N VAL A 725 -11.18 -18.84 1.17
CA VAL A 725 -10.49 -19.34 2.35
C VAL A 725 -9.13 -19.85 1.92
N THR A 726 -8.07 -19.46 2.60
CA THR A 726 -6.70 -19.92 2.35
C THR A 726 -6.14 -20.49 3.64
N GLU A 727 -5.41 -21.60 3.58
CA GLU A 727 -4.74 -22.15 4.77
C GLU A 727 -3.82 -21.12 5.43
N ALA A 728 -3.70 -21.17 6.76
CA ALA A 728 -2.69 -20.41 7.47
C ALA A 728 -1.32 -21.08 7.28
N LEU A 729 -0.46 -20.49 6.46
CA LEU A 729 0.92 -20.92 6.27
C LEU A 729 1.80 -19.68 5.98
N PRO A 730 2.71 -19.27 6.88
CA PRO A 730 3.03 -19.87 8.17
C PRO A 730 1.88 -19.82 9.20
N THR A 731 1.92 -20.76 10.14
CA THR A 731 1.23 -20.67 11.45
C THR A 731 2.21 -20.15 12.51
N ALA A 732 1.76 -19.94 13.74
CA ALA A 732 2.62 -19.53 14.86
C ALA A 732 3.76 -20.54 15.16
N GLU A 733 3.59 -21.82 14.82
CA GLU A 733 4.63 -22.84 14.96
C GLU A 733 5.78 -22.65 13.99
N HIS A 734 5.53 -21.96 12.88
CA HIS A 734 6.50 -21.65 11.82
C HIS A 734 7.14 -20.26 12.00
N ALA A 735 6.85 -19.56 13.11
CA ALA A 735 7.43 -18.26 13.42
C ALA A 735 8.83 -18.44 13.97
N TRP A 736 9.85 -18.13 13.18
CA TRP A 736 11.25 -18.27 13.56
C TRP A 736 11.86 -17.00 14.15
N LEU A 737 11.30 -15.84 13.80
CA LEU A 737 11.90 -14.56 14.10
C LEU A 737 11.65 -14.20 15.56
N ALA A 738 12.69 -14.28 16.38
CA ALA A 738 12.63 -14.04 17.82
C ALA A 738 13.03 -12.60 18.21
N ASP A 739 12.62 -12.17 19.40
CA ASP A 739 13.18 -11.00 20.12
C ASP A 739 14.19 -11.41 21.20
N GLY A 740 14.73 -10.43 21.93
CA GLY A 740 15.65 -10.66 23.04
C GLY A 740 15.08 -11.46 24.22
N GLN A 741 13.77 -11.67 24.26
CA GLN A 741 13.07 -12.46 25.26
C GLN A 741 12.69 -13.86 24.74
N GLY A 742 13.08 -14.20 23.51
CA GLY A 742 12.76 -15.48 22.87
C GLY A 742 11.32 -15.61 22.38
N ARG A 743 10.53 -14.53 22.39
CA ARG A 743 9.17 -14.52 21.82
C ARG A 743 9.26 -14.50 20.30
N ARG A 744 8.38 -15.24 19.62
CA ARG A 744 8.45 -15.47 18.17
C ARG A 744 7.34 -14.72 17.44
N TYR A 745 7.67 -14.14 16.29
CA TYR A 745 6.82 -13.21 15.56
C TYR A 745 6.58 -13.69 14.13
N SER A 746 5.38 -13.42 13.60
CA SER A 746 5.13 -13.56 12.16
C SER A 746 6.04 -12.59 11.42
N SER A 747 6.61 -13.03 10.30
CA SER A 747 7.51 -12.23 9.49
C SER A 747 7.52 -12.63 8.03
N GLU A 748 7.94 -11.71 7.18
CA GLU A 748 8.17 -11.90 5.75
C GLU A 748 9.39 -11.10 5.29
N LEU A 749 10.04 -11.57 4.22
CA LEU A 749 11.05 -10.85 3.48
C LEU A 749 10.42 -10.27 2.22
N ARG A 750 10.49 -8.95 2.08
CA ARG A 750 10.25 -8.27 0.81
C ARG A 750 11.54 -8.17 0.04
N LEU A 751 11.51 -8.61 -1.22
CA LEU A 751 12.65 -8.54 -2.14
C LEU A 751 12.32 -7.63 -3.33
N GLN A 752 13.36 -7.24 -4.05
CA GLN A 752 13.24 -6.66 -5.38
C GLN A 752 14.06 -7.49 -6.36
N ILE A 753 13.37 -8.00 -7.38
CA ILE A 753 13.91 -8.87 -8.42
C ILE A 753 13.81 -8.14 -9.76
N ILE A 754 14.91 -8.16 -10.51
CA ILE A 754 15.08 -7.46 -11.78
C ILE A 754 15.14 -8.49 -12.90
N ASP A 755 14.28 -8.28 -13.89
CA ASP A 755 14.36 -8.93 -15.20
C ASP A 755 15.67 -8.50 -15.88
N PRO A 756 16.55 -9.45 -16.24
CA PRO A 756 17.79 -9.13 -16.95
C PRO A 756 17.54 -8.48 -18.31
N GLU A 757 16.39 -8.75 -18.94
CA GLU A 757 16.09 -8.21 -20.25
C GLU A 757 15.70 -6.73 -20.16
N PRO A 758 16.22 -5.89 -21.08
CA PRO A 758 15.79 -4.50 -21.15
C PRO A 758 14.31 -4.44 -21.52
N PRO A 759 13.58 -3.39 -21.10
CA PRO A 759 12.22 -3.18 -21.55
C PRO A 759 12.19 -3.07 -23.07
N GLY A 760 11.06 -3.46 -23.66
CA GLY A 760 10.82 -3.20 -25.08
C GLY A 760 11.00 -1.73 -25.39
N ARG A 761 12.10 -1.39 -26.06
CA ARG A 761 12.10 -0.23 -26.95
C ARG A 761 11.19 -0.62 -28.10
N PRO A 762 10.16 0.18 -28.39
CA PRO A 762 9.26 -0.12 -29.48
C PRO A 762 10.01 -0.16 -30.82
#